data_AF-A0A2H5Y8X7-F1
#
_entry.id   AF-A0A2H5Y8X7-F1
#
_cell.length_a   1.000
_cell.length_b   1.000
_cell.length_c   1.000
_cell.angle_alpha   90.00
_cell.angle_beta   90.00
_cell.angle_gamma   90.00
#
_symmetry.space_group_name_H-M   'P 1'
#
loop_
_entity.id
_entity.type
_entity.pdbx_description
1 polymer ?
#
loop_
_entity_poly.entity_id
_entity_poly.type
_entity_poly.pdbx_seq_one_letter_code
_entity_poly.pdbx_strand_id
1 'polypeptide(L)'
;MRVLRRPAVWTFRLRIPWAVRLALAIALFLPAFPTAISAGDYSQGDAWNPPLTPGAPALAPSGAGQPMREWEVPLRELGEPDPMILYGLLSERPLSVPIPHGLRALELTGRLRSSPGLAGGRLEVHNGDRTLAWIPLSPGELPLHVGLHEGRIDRERLNLSFRLVPPREADPCMFPLTERVELEDLRVRLEGTPEPPHTIAAFWPPDLRSLVLLLPPEPSPDEATAALRLVAFGTRRAIGHPLTVSIRLDGDLLPLDPWDPWTRVVQIKRGEPRTGLRFPEEGFPTLEIQAPSGTADRIVESILRYGEALPFSEVAPQPGATPEAPFPRRITLAELGHPQVQMSGSGPMEFSFFFSQGDLGGPVRGVRFRLVGRMSPVPEGGRASLLVFLNGGLAHAEPIGGGAFDRWIAFPDGLLQRDNTLIIRVDYTPPGGDCRIGMHPLTVFMDGASYLEFQAGRSLGPGFERFPQALLPAFIVGLHPLDESTLNAAAQLVMLLQRATRRPLQPEVRPWEQALSAGMPRVLITRDPEAIKDLRPPLDPRPFRLLDLDGRERFRMDPDRPFIVLEAFEHGGHDLLLLTRWGQTPELHTIASAFDPQLGWYGLSGDVWIWPAGESPVEIRVRGAGLRVEPLPSSPAVWWSRLWPWALGAAFLGLLVFLIWVYPRVVRTRPPGPALPAS
;
A
#
# COMPACT_ATOMS: atom_id res chain seq x y z
N MET A 1 -52.60 -11.39 49.04
CA MET A 1 -52.36 -11.02 50.44
C MET A 1 -52.68 -9.53 50.64
N ARG A 2 -52.81 -9.10 51.91
CA ARG A 2 -53.17 -7.73 52.36
C ARG A 2 -52.21 -6.64 51.81
N VAL A 3 -52.69 -5.49 51.30
CA VAL A 3 -53.07 -4.23 52.02
C VAL A 3 -51.81 -3.45 52.49
N LEU A 4 -51.57 -2.13 52.34
CA LEU A 4 -52.30 -0.87 52.02
C LEU A 4 -51.27 0.12 51.33
N ARG A 5 -51.53 1.37 50.88
CA ARG A 5 -52.61 2.37 51.11
C ARG A 5 -52.68 3.41 49.95
N ARG A 6 -53.90 3.85 49.60
CA ARG A 6 -54.28 5.10 48.88
C ARG A 6 -54.23 6.31 49.86
N PRO A 7 -54.73 7.54 49.58
CA PRO A 7 -55.24 8.21 48.35
C PRO A 7 -54.47 9.54 48.03
N ALA A 8 -54.52 10.19 46.84
CA ALA A 8 -55.60 10.72 45.99
C ALA A 8 -56.32 11.99 46.51
N VAL A 9 -56.40 13.04 45.66
CA VAL A 9 -57.62 13.82 45.25
C VAL A 9 -57.26 15.25 44.75
N TRP A 10 -57.52 15.53 43.46
CA TRP A 10 -58.04 16.78 42.81
C TRP A 10 -57.31 18.15 43.09
N THR A 11 -57.40 19.26 42.35
CA THR A 11 -58.36 19.79 41.35
C THR A 11 -57.79 21.02 40.57
N PHE A 12 -58.20 21.18 39.29
CA PHE A 12 -58.55 22.44 38.58
C PHE A 12 -57.58 23.63 38.27
N ARG A 13 -57.63 24.05 36.98
CA ARG A 13 -57.54 25.43 36.39
C ARG A 13 -56.19 26.19 36.50
N LEU A 14 -55.80 27.13 35.61
CA LEU A 14 -56.42 27.78 34.43
C LEU A 14 -55.34 28.13 33.36
N ARG A 15 -55.73 28.43 32.10
CA ARG A 15 -54.88 29.06 31.05
C ARG A 15 -54.76 30.58 31.24
N ILE A 16 -53.80 31.23 30.53
CA ILE A 16 -53.67 32.67 30.05
C ILE A 16 -52.18 33.13 30.20
N PRO A 17 -51.59 33.95 29.28
CA PRO A 17 -50.55 33.44 28.37
C PRO A 17 -49.19 34.18 28.39
N TRP A 18 -48.28 33.73 27.51
CA TRP A 18 -46.87 34.12 27.35
C TRP A 18 -46.55 35.56 26.88
N ALA A 19 -47.45 36.52 27.05
CA ALA A 19 -47.16 37.93 26.77
C ALA A 19 -46.73 38.67 28.05
N VAL A 20 -45.74 39.56 27.93
CA VAL A 20 -45.13 40.36 29.03
C VAL A 20 -44.10 39.62 29.91
N ARG A 21 -42.91 39.33 29.35
CA ARG A 21 -41.60 39.45 30.04
C ARG A 21 -40.51 39.85 29.04
N LEU A 22 -40.46 41.13 28.69
CA LEU A 22 -39.34 41.76 27.97
C LEU A 22 -38.54 42.62 28.96
N ALA A 23 -37.21 42.67 28.77
CA ALA A 23 -36.26 43.63 29.34
C ALA A 23 -36.08 43.69 30.88
N LEU A 24 -34.99 43.09 31.38
CA LEU A 24 -34.01 43.79 32.23
C LEU A 24 -32.69 42.99 32.37
N ALA A 25 -31.57 43.71 32.55
CA ALA A 25 -30.22 43.24 32.92
C ALA A 25 -29.48 42.39 31.85
N ILE A 26 -28.15 42.44 31.70
CA ILE A 26 -27.09 43.04 32.53
C ILE A 26 -26.14 43.91 31.67
N ALA A 27 -25.76 45.07 32.21
CA ALA A 27 -24.56 45.82 31.83
C ALA A 27 -23.71 46.05 33.09
N LEU A 28 -22.46 46.47 32.91
CA LEU A 28 -21.37 46.60 33.92
C LEU A 28 -20.74 45.26 34.35
N PHE A 29 -19.44 45.11 34.09
CA PHE A 29 -18.42 45.19 35.15
C PHE A 29 -16.99 45.29 34.56
N LEU A 30 -16.30 46.35 34.96
CA LEU A 30 -14.85 46.61 34.88
C LEU A 30 -14.55 47.35 36.21
N PRO A 31 -13.48 47.00 36.96
CA PRO A 31 -12.33 47.92 36.94
C PRO A 31 -10.93 47.35 37.34
N ALA A 32 -9.90 48.03 36.83
CA ALA A 32 -8.67 48.54 37.49
C ALA A 32 -7.64 47.66 38.26
N PHE A 33 -6.37 48.07 38.06
CA PHE A 33 -5.11 47.67 38.71
C PHE A 33 -4.97 48.10 40.18
N PRO A 34 -3.92 47.63 40.90
CA PRO A 34 -2.78 48.53 41.16
C PRO A 34 -1.37 47.90 41.07
N THR A 35 -0.34 48.73 41.22
CA THR A 35 1.13 48.43 41.22
C THR A 35 1.69 48.46 42.67
N ALA A 36 2.99 48.30 43.02
CA ALA A 36 4.30 48.28 42.33
C ALA A 36 5.39 47.61 43.24
N ILE A 37 6.69 47.73 42.88
CA ILE A 37 7.90 47.71 43.77
C ILE A 37 8.32 46.31 44.33
N SER A 38 9.60 45.87 44.40
CA SER A 38 10.90 46.39 43.90
C SER A 38 12.06 45.37 44.09
N ALA A 39 13.16 45.57 43.32
CA ALA A 39 14.59 45.25 43.58
C ALA A 39 15.12 43.79 43.62
N GLY A 40 16.30 43.61 43.01
CA GLY A 40 17.12 42.39 43.04
C GLY A 40 18.28 42.41 42.03
N ASP A 41 19.28 43.27 42.25
CA ASP A 41 20.56 43.28 41.49
C ASP A 41 21.41 42.02 41.77
N TYR A 42 22.28 41.60 40.84
CA TYR A 42 23.71 41.34 41.11
C TYR A 42 24.57 40.98 39.87
N SER A 43 25.54 41.84 39.60
CA SER A 43 26.88 41.62 39.00
C SER A 43 27.09 40.77 37.73
N GLN A 44 27.48 41.49 36.69
CA GLN A 44 28.33 41.06 35.57
C GLN A 44 29.78 40.81 36.05
N GLY A 45 30.55 39.95 35.35
CA GLY A 45 31.98 39.73 35.61
C GLY A 45 32.73 39.31 34.34
N ASP A 46 33.72 40.12 33.93
CA ASP A 46 34.47 39.98 32.67
C ASP A 46 35.84 39.30 32.83
N ALA A 47 36.32 38.76 31.70
CA ALA A 47 37.72 38.37 31.38
C ALA A 47 38.35 37.22 32.19
N TRP A 48 38.99 36.22 31.57
CA TRP A 48 40.22 36.38 30.78
C TRP A 48 40.46 35.23 29.80
N ASN A 49 41.17 35.51 28.70
CA ASN A 49 41.47 34.55 27.64
C ASN A 49 43.01 34.45 27.41
N PRO A 50 43.65 33.28 27.56
CA PRO A 50 45.08 33.09 27.25
C PRO A 50 45.33 32.74 25.77
N PRO A 51 46.53 33.03 25.22
CA PRO A 51 46.78 32.98 23.78
C PRO A 51 47.10 31.59 23.19
N LEU A 52 46.85 31.47 21.89
CA LEU A 52 47.11 30.30 21.04
C LEU A 52 48.60 29.89 21.00
N THR A 53 48.85 28.58 21.12
CA THR A 53 50.07 27.91 20.66
C THR A 53 49.74 26.98 19.49
N PRO A 54 50.57 26.92 18.42
CA PRO A 54 50.31 26.04 17.29
C PRO A 54 50.72 24.59 17.61
N GLY A 55 49.72 23.75 17.90
CA GLY A 55 49.87 22.31 18.11
C GLY A 55 49.69 21.47 16.83
N ALA A 56 50.34 20.31 16.80
CA ALA A 56 50.34 19.34 15.70
C ALA A 56 48.92 18.85 15.29
N PRO A 57 48.74 18.30 14.07
CA PRO A 57 47.44 17.79 13.62
C PRO A 57 46.90 16.72 14.58
N ALA A 58 45.74 17.00 15.16
CA ALA A 58 45.04 16.05 16.00
C ALA A 58 44.53 14.89 15.14
N LEU A 59 44.91 13.66 15.53
CA LEU A 59 44.20 12.45 15.13
C LEU A 59 42.73 12.61 15.55
N ALA A 60 41.80 12.27 14.66
CA ALA A 60 40.38 12.25 14.99
C ALA A 60 40.14 11.34 16.21
N PRO A 61 39.33 11.75 17.20
CA PRO A 61 39.04 10.90 18.35
C PRO A 61 38.29 9.65 17.89
N SER A 62 38.88 8.49 18.17
CA SER A 62 38.21 7.19 18.05
C SER A 62 36.88 7.21 18.83
N GLY A 63 35.85 6.60 18.26
CA GLY A 63 34.45 6.82 18.64
C GLY A 63 34.16 6.75 20.14
N ALA A 64 33.44 7.76 20.63
CA ALA A 64 32.60 7.59 21.82
C ALA A 64 31.60 6.46 21.55
N GLY A 65 31.44 5.55 22.50
CA GLY A 65 30.81 4.25 22.25
C GLY A 65 29.35 4.36 21.83
N GLN A 66 29.06 4.05 20.57
CA GLN A 66 27.72 3.72 20.12
C GLN A 66 27.23 2.50 20.92
N PRO A 67 26.00 2.50 21.47
CA PRO A 67 25.52 1.38 22.25
C PRO A 67 25.31 0.16 21.35
N MET A 68 25.93 -0.98 21.72
CA MET A 68 25.47 -2.27 21.22
C MET A 68 23.98 -2.40 21.54
N ARG A 69 23.18 -2.73 20.53
CA ARG A 69 21.75 -2.98 20.67
C ARG A 69 21.44 -4.40 20.22
N GLU A 70 20.37 -4.94 20.79
CA GLU A 70 19.69 -6.12 20.27
C GLU A 70 18.40 -5.67 19.59
N TRP A 71 18.08 -6.27 18.43
CA TRP A 71 16.81 -6.09 17.74
C TRP A 71 16.13 -7.44 17.59
N GLU A 72 14.84 -7.50 17.89
CA GLU A 72 14.00 -8.67 17.62
C GLU A 72 13.05 -8.33 16.47
N VAL A 73 13.19 -9.01 15.35
CA VAL A 73 12.44 -8.73 14.12
C VAL A 73 11.53 -9.92 13.77
N PRO A 74 10.20 -9.76 13.85
CA PRO A 74 9.26 -10.74 13.33
C PRO A 74 9.40 -10.92 11.81
N LEU A 75 9.47 -12.15 11.31
CA LEU A 75 9.68 -12.39 9.87
C LEU A 75 8.53 -11.87 8.99
N ARG A 76 7.32 -11.72 9.54
CA ARG A 76 6.19 -11.05 8.86
C ARG A 76 6.46 -9.58 8.52
N GLU A 77 7.28 -8.88 9.32
CA GLU A 77 7.74 -7.52 9.00
C GLU A 77 8.83 -7.52 7.92
N LEU A 78 9.46 -8.68 7.69
CA LEU A 78 10.30 -8.95 6.54
C LEU A 78 9.50 -9.53 5.35
N GLY A 79 8.16 -9.53 5.43
CA GLY A 79 7.28 -9.97 4.35
C GLY A 79 7.20 -11.48 4.11
N GLU A 80 7.76 -12.29 5.02
CA GLU A 80 7.59 -13.74 5.00
C GLU A 80 6.19 -14.13 5.54
N PRO A 81 5.59 -15.23 5.04
CA PRO A 81 4.30 -15.70 5.52
C PRO A 81 4.38 -16.28 6.95
N ASP A 82 3.34 -16.06 7.73
CA ASP A 82 3.18 -16.54 9.11
C ASP A 82 1.78 -17.22 9.22
N PRO A 83 1.69 -18.56 9.31
CA PRO A 83 2.79 -19.53 9.33
C PRO A 83 3.46 -19.76 7.97
N MET A 84 4.74 -20.14 8.02
CA MET A 84 5.45 -20.74 6.88
C MET A 84 5.24 -22.26 6.88
N ILE A 85 4.71 -22.81 5.78
CA ILE A 85 4.27 -24.22 5.72
C ILE A 85 5.15 -25.05 4.77
N LEU A 86 5.54 -26.25 5.23
CA LEU A 86 6.23 -27.28 4.44
C LEU A 86 5.30 -28.49 4.26
N TYR A 87 5.01 -28.86 3.00
CA TYR A 87 4.09 -29.94 2.64
C TYR A 87 4.83 -31.18 2.09
N GLY A 88 4.49 -32.37 2.57
CA GLY A 88 4.96 -33.63 1.99
C GLY A 88 6.46 -33.92 2.16
N LEU A 89 6.87 -35.11 1.71
CA LEU A 89 8.24 -35.62 1.82
C LEU A 89 9.26 -34.75 1.10
N LEU A 90 10.42 -34.53 1.72
CA LEU A 90 11.57 -33.85 1.13
C LEU A 90 11.27 -32.42 0.65
N SER A 91 10.21 -31.80 1.18
CA SER A 91 9.94 -30.38 0.95
C SER A 91 11.07 -29.52 1.50
N GLU A 92 11.42 -28.51 0.71
CA GLU A 92 12.44 -27.54 1.02
C GLU A 92 11.84 -26.14 0.88
N ARG A 93 12.02 -25.30 1.90
CA ARG A 93 11.48 -23.95 1.95
C ARG A 93 12.61 -22.96 2.23
N PRO A 94 12.98 -22.09 1.27
CA PRO A 94 13.97 -21.06 1.51
C PRO A 94 13.37 -19.92 2.35
N LEU A 95 14.23 -19.27 3.13
CA LEU A 95 13.99 -18.05 3.88
C LEU A 95 15.19 -17.12 3.64
N SER A 96 14.98 -15.85 3.34
CA SER A 96 16.09 -14.92 3.11
C SER A 96 15.98 -13.69 4.01
N VAL A 97 16.78 -13.67 5.08
CA VAL A 97 16.75 -12.59 6.08
C VAL A 97 17.75 -11.50 5.69
N PRO A 98 17.33 -10.24 5.45
CA PRO A 98 18.25 -9.13 5.27
C PRO A 98 18.93 -8.76 6.60
N ILE A 99 20.23 -8.51 6.56
CA ILE A 99 21.07 -8.15 7.71
C ILE A 99 21.76 -6.81 7.38
N PRO A 100 21.30 -5.69 7.96
CA PRO A 100 21.94 -4.39 7.77
C PRO A 100 23.42 -4.38 8.17
N HIS A 101 24.20 -3.51 7.54
CA HIS A 101 25.62 -3.32 7.86
C HIS A 101 25.85 -2.99 9.35
N GLY A 102 26.94 -3.52 9.91
CA GLY A 102 27.25 -3.44 11.35
C GLY A 102 26.45 -4.40 12.24
N LEU A 103 25.44 -5.11 11.70
CA LEU A 103 24.63 -6.08 12.45
C LEU A 103 25.04 -7.53 12.16
N ARG A 104 24.81 -8.42 13.13
CA ARG A 104 24.93 -9.87 12.97
C ARG A 104 23.70 -10.60 13.47
N ALA A 105 23.35 -11.70 12.80
CA ALA A 105 22.26 -12.57 13.22
C ALA A 105 22.69 -13.47 14.39
N LEU A 106 21.95 -13.41 15.50
CA LEU A 106 22.17 -14.25 16.66
C LEU A 106 21.42 -15.57 16.55
N GLU A 107 20.09 -15.48 16.46
CA GLU A 107 19.21 -16.65 16.49
C GLU A 107 17.93 -16.41 15.71
N LEU A 108 17.35 -17.51 15.23
CA LEU A 108 15.95 -17.56 14.80
C LEU A 108 15.16 -18.31 15.87
N THR A 109 14.10 -17.69 16.36
CA THR A 109 13.14 -18.27 17.31
C THR A 109 11.75 -18.38 16.69
N GLY A 110 10.88 -19.21 17.26
CA GLY A 110 9.49 -19.34 16.85
C GLY A 110 8.86 -20.62 17.38
N ARG A 111 7.77 -21.08 16.73
CA ARG A 111 7.01 -22.27 17.12
C ARG A 111 6.87 -23.21 15.92
N LEU A 112 7.13 -24.49 16.11
CA LEU A 112 7.03 -25.54 15.09
C LEU A 112 5.86 -26.46 15.43
N ARG A 113 4.91 -26.60 14.51
CA ARG A 113 3.76 -27.51 14.65
C ARG A 113 3.81 -28.59 13.60
N SER A 114 3.76 -29.85 14.04
CA SER A 114 3.75 -31.01 13.14
C SER A 114 2.38 -31.66 13.08
N SER A 115 1.98 -32.08 11.88
CA SER A 115 0.75 -32.85 11.65
C SER A 115 0.78 -34.19 12.41
N PRO A 116 -0.37 -34.75 12.84
CA PRO A 116 -0.39 -35.96 13.67
C PRO A 116 0.22 -37.21 13.03
N GLY A 117 0.29 -37.31 11.69
CA GLY A 117 0.94 -38.41 10.99
C GLY A 117 2.47 -38.31 10.95
N LEU A 118 3.05 -37.15 11.30
CA LEU A 118 4.50 -36.94 11.42
C LEU A 118 5.05 -37.48 12.73
N ALA A 119 4.97 -38.81 12.91
CA ALA A 119 5.59 -39.53 14.00
C ALA A 119 7.09 -39.78 13.72
N GLY A 120 7.91 -38.72 13.84
CA GLY A 120 9.36 -38.78 13.65
C GLY A 120 9.84 -38.13 12.35
N GLY A 121 11.13 -38.32 12.04
CA GLY A 121 11.85 -37.50 11.07
C GLY A 121 12.46 -36.26 11.74
N ARG A 122 12.89 -35.30 10.93
CA ARG A 122 13.51 -34.05 11.41
C ARG A 122 13.32 -32.90 10.42
N LEU A 123 13.31 -31.68 10.94
CA LEU A 123 13.53 -30.47 10.17
C LEU A 123 15.03 -30.13 10.24
N GLU A 124 15.69 -30.06 9.10
CA GLU A 124 17.06 -29.54 9.00
C GLU A 124 17.00 -28.07 8.56
N VAL A 125 17.81 -27.22 9.20
CA VAL A 125 17.94 -25.81 8.81
C VAL A 125 19.36 -25.60 8.27
N HIS A 126 19.47 -25.23 7.00
CA HIS A 126 20.73 -25.07 6.28
C HIS A 126 21.01 -23.61 5.92
N ASN A 127 22.27 -23.26 5.70
CA ASN A 127 22.77 -22.02 5.12
C ASN A 127 23.81 -22.40 4.06
N GLY A 128 23.39 -22.42 2.79
CA GLY A 128 24.15 -23.10 1.74
C GLY A 128 24.35 -24.58 2.10
N ASP A 129 25.59 -25.08 1.93
CA ASP A 129 25.94 -26.48 2.23
C ASP A 129 26.09 -26.81 3.73
N ARG A 130 25.93 -25.82 4.63
CA ARG A 130 26.11 -25.99 6.08
C ARG A 130 24.77 -26.13 6.79
N THR A 131 24.56 -27.22 7.51
CA THR A 131 23.41 -27.35 8.43
C THR A 131 23.69 -26.63 9.76
N LEU A 132 22.82 -25.68 10.12
CA LEU A 132 22.87 -24.90 11.35
C LEU A 132 22.10 -25.57 12.51
N ALA A 133 20.97 -26.23 12.22
CA ALA A 133 20.15 -26.89 13.24
C ALA A 133 19.44 -28.15 12.73
N TRP A 134 19.15 -29.05 13.66
CA TRP A 134 18.48 -30.34 13.44
C TRP A 134 17.38 -30.48 14.50
N ILE A 135 16.12 -30.25 14.13
CA ILE A 135 14.98 -30.31 15.04
C ILE A 135 14.24 -31.64 14.83
N PRO A 136 14.18 -32.55 15.82
CA PRO A 136 13.39 -33.78 15.69
C PRO A 136 11.90 -33.45 15.62
N LEU A 137 11.16 -34.15 14.77
CA LEU A 137 9.72 -33.95 14.62
C LEU A 137 8.93 -34.89 15.52
N SER A 138 7.91 -34.35 16.18
CA SER A 138 6.92 -35.09 16.95
C SER A 138 5.54 -34.45 16.76
N PRO A 139 4.44 -35.22 16.82
CA PRO A 139 3.08 -34.68 16.76
C PRO A 139 2.86 -33.58 17.81
N GLY A 140 2.22 -32.47 17.40
CA GLY A 140 1.96 -31.32 18.27
C GLY A 140 2.92 -30.16 18.03
N GLU A 141 3.16 -29.36 19.08
CA GLU A 141 3.93 -28.11 19.03
C GLU A 141 5.26 -28.22 19.79
N LEU A 142 6.32 -27.67 19.20
CA LEU A 142 7.67 -27.58 19.77
C LEU A 142 8.21 -26.16 19.62
N PRO A 143 9.02 -25.65 20.56
CA PRO A 143 9.73 -24.38 20.36
C PRO A 143 10.81 -24.55 19.29
N LEU A 144 10.90 -23.59 18.36
CA LEU A 144 11.98 -23.51 17.38
C LEU A 144 13.07 -22.58 17.90
N HIS A 145 14.30 -23.09 17.95
CA HIS A 145 15.51 -22.32 18.23
C HIS A 145 16.63 -22.72 17.26
N VAL A 146 17.19 -21.76 16.55
CA VAL A 146 18.29 -21.99 15.59
C VAL A 146 19.37 -20.93 15.81
N GLY A 147 20.56 -21.35 16.22
CA GLY A 147 21.71 -20.45 16.34
C GLY A 147 22.22 -20.04 14.95
N LEU A 148 22.35 -18.73 14.72
CA LEU A 148 22.75 -18.15 13.43
C LEU A 148 24.19 -17.61 13.41
N HIS A 149 24.93 -17.74 14.52
CA HIS A 149 26.29 -17.20 14.68
C HIS A 149 27.29 -17.75 13.64
N GLU A 150 27.03 -18.96 13.12
CA GLU A 150 27.84 -19.63 12.09
C GLU A 150 27.30 -19.43 10.66
N GLY A 151 26.22 -18.66 10.52
CA GLY A 151 25.58 -18.35 9.24
C GLY A 151 26.41 -17.40 8.39
N ARG A 152 26.58 -17.73 7.12
CA ARG A 152 27.22 -16.88 6.13
C ARG A 152 26.19 -15.91 5.55
N ILE A 153 26.52 -14.63 5.63
CA ILE A 153 25.81 -13.54 4.97
C ILE A 153 26.44 -13.36 3.58
N ASP A 154 25.62 -13.40 2.52
CA ASP A 154 26.00 -13.03 1.15
C ASP A 154 25.18 -11.83 0.71
N ARG A 155 25.83 -10.78 0.20
CA ARG A 155 25.18 -9.52 -0.26
C ARG A 155 24.13 -8.98 0.73
N GLU A 156 24.53 -8.78 2.00
CA GLU A 156 23.65 -8.30 3.08
C GLU A 156 22.46 -9.24 3.41
N ARG A 157 22.47 -10.50 2.97
CA ARG A 157 21.39 -11.47 3.25
C ARG A 157 21.90 -12.77 3.84
N LEU A 158 21.25 -13.22 4.91
CA LEU A 158 21.39 -14.55 5.47
C LEU A 158 20.34 -15.46 4.82
N ASN A 159 20.79 -16.29 3.88
CA ASN A 159 19.93 -17.26 3.19
C ASN A 159 19.88 -18.56 3.98
N LEU A 160 18.68 -18.91 4.45
CA LEU A 160 18.37 -20.14 5.17
C LEU A 160 17.50 -21.06 4.30
N SER A 161 17.57 -22.36 4.54
CA SER A 161 16.70 -23.35 3.91
C SER A 161 16.21 -24.36 4.94
N PHE A 162 14.89 -24.53 5.02
CA PHE A 162 14.23 -25.49 5.89
C PHE A 162 13.89 -26.74 5.07
N ARG A 163 14.49 -27.87 5.43
CA ARG A 163 14.32 -29.14 4.72
C ARG A 163 13.65 -30.17 5.62
N LEU A 164 12.49 -30.66 5.19
CA LEU A 164 11.76 -31.73 5.86
C LEU A 164 12.35 -33.09 5.48
N VAL A 165 13.04 -33.73 6.42
CA VAL A 165 13.63 -35.07 6.24
C VAL A 165 12.78 -36.13 6.96
N PRO A 166 12.22 -37.10 6.24
CA PRO A 166 11.30 -38.07 6.82
C PRO A 166 11.99 -39.11 7.73
N PRO A 167 11.20 -39.83 8.55
CA PRO A 167 11.70 -41.03 9.22
C PRO A 167 12.09 -42.10 8.18
N ARG A 168 13.14 -42.88 8.48
CA ARG A 168 13.73 -43.87 7.54
C ARG A 168 12.77 -44.97 7.09
N GLU A 169 11.70 -45.19 7.84
CA GLU A 169 10.70 -46.24 7.62
C GLU A 169 9.47 -45.74 6.83
N ALA A 170 9.41 -44.45 6.50
CA ALA A 170 8.36 -43.91 5.64
C ALA A 170 8.50 -44.46 4.21
N ASP A 171 7.49 -45.16 3.73
CA ASP A 171 7.35 -45.52 2.31
C ASP A 171 7.03 -44.24 1.51
N PRO A 172 7.89 -43.81 0.56
CA PRO A 172 7.64 -42.64 -0.27
C PRO A 172 6.37 -42.72 -1.12
N CYS A 173 5.85 -43.92 -1.36
CA CYS A 173 4.67 -44.16 -2.17
C CYS A 173 3.36 -44.08 -1.37
N MET A 174 3.43 -44.23 -0.04
CA MET A 174 2.27 -44.27 0.88
C MET A 174 2.17 -43.04 1.78
N PHE A 175 3.16 -42.14 1.75
CA PHE A 175 3.16 -40.95 2.58
C PHE A 175 2.10 -39.92 2.12
N PRO A 176 1.20 -39.45 2.99
CA PRO A 176 0.15 -38.53 2.57
C PRO A 176 0.73 -37.16 2.19
N LEU A 177 0.37 -36.66 1.00
CA LEU A 177 0.68 -35.29 0.55
C LEU A 177 0.04 -34.19 1.45
N THR A 178 -0.84 -34.58 2.37
CA THR A 178 -1.51 -33.71 3.35
C THR A 178 -0.72 -33.49 4.64
N GLU A 179 0.28 -34.33 4.94
CA GLU A 179 1.15 -34.13 6.11
C GLU A 179 2.04 -32.90 5.92
N ARG A 180 2.13 -32.08 6.95
CA ARG A 180 2.86 -30.80 6.91
C ARG A 180 3.48 -30.40 8.25
N VAL A 181 4.51 -29.57 8.15
CA VAL A 181 5.09 -28.82 9.26
C VAL A 181 4.76 -27.34 9.05
N GLU A 182 4.23 -26.70 10.08
CA GLU A 182 3.89 -25.27 10.11
C GLU A 182 4.86 -24.57 11.08
N LEU A 183 5.44 -23.45 10.64
CA LEU A 183 6.38 -22.63 11.41
C LEU A 183 5.72 -21.27 11.69
N GLU A 184 5.33 -21.05 12.95
CA GLU A 184 4.58 -19.89 13.44
C GLU A 184 5.47 -18.94 14.25
N ASP A 185 5.09 -17.65 14.31
CA ASP A 185 5.73 -16.61 15.15
C ASP A 185 7.26 -16.55 14.96
N LEU A 186 7.74 -16.74 13.73
CA LEU A 186 9.17 -16.71 13.44
C LEU A 186 9.76 -15.32 13.67
N ARG A 187 10.89 -15.24 14.39
CA ARG A 187 11.60 -13.99 14.70
C ARG A 187 13.10 -14.18 14.61
N VAL A 188 13.79 -13.21 14.02
CA VAL A 188 15.26 -13.16 14.05
C VAL A 188 15.70 -12.15 15.12
N ARG A 189 16.63 -12.56 15.98
CA ARG A 189 17.35 -11.65 16.87
C ARG A 189 18.67 -11.24 16.21
N LEU A 190 18.89 -9.94 16.12
CA LEU A 190 20.10 -9.31 15.60
C LEU A 190 20.81 -8.59 16.74
N GLU A 191 22.14 -8.47 16.66
CA GLU A 191 22.90 -7.58 17.55
C GLU A 191 24.01 -6.83 16.81
N GLY A 192 24.56 -5.81 17.46
CA GLY A 192 25.66 -5.00 16.98
C GLY A 192 25.35 -3.52 17.07
N THR A 193 25.89 -2.76 16.13
CA THR A 193 25.63 -1.32 15.96
C THR A 193 25.45 -1.06 14.47
N PRO A 194 24.36 -0.44 14.00
CA PRO A 194 24.16 -0.28 12.57
C PRO A 194 25.13 0.75 11.99
N GLU A 195 25.71 0.43 10.84
CA GLU A 195 26.61 1.32 10.11
C GLU A 195 25.80 2.27 9.19
N PRO A 196 25.89 3.60 9.36
CA PRO A 196 25.21 4.54 8.47
C PRO A 196 25.77 4.51 7.04
N PRO A 197 24.92 4.63 6.00
CA PRO A 197 25.36 4.62 4.61
C PRO A 197 26.17 5.88 4.26
N HIS A 198 27.32 5.69 3.61
CA HIS A 198 28.20 6.79 3.18
C HIS A 198 28.02 7.22 1.72
N THR A 199 27.18 6.55 0.94
CA THR A 199 26.94 6.84 -0.48
C THR A 199 25.45 6.91 -0.79
N ILE A 200 25.07 7.65 -1.84
CA ILE A 200 23.68 7.71 -2.30
C ILE A 200 23.17 6.31 -2.73
N ALA A 201 24.04 5.43 -3.23
CA ALA A 201 23.68 4.04 -3.52
C ALA A 201 23.32 3.24 -2.25
N ALA A 202 24.16 3.32 -1.21
CA ALA A 202 23.93 2.61 0.06
C ALA A 202 22.79 3.21 0.89
N PHE A 203 22.40 4.46 0.62
CA PHE A 203 21.28 5.11 1.31
C PHE A 203 19.95 4.35 1.14
N TRP A 204 19.77 3.62 0.03
CA TRP A 204 18.57 2.85 -0.25
C TRP A 204 18.82 1.34 0.01
N PRO A 205 18.56 0.82 1.23
CA PRO A 205 18.77 -0.59 1.54
C PRO A 205 17.67 -1.47 0.91
N PRO A 206 17.93 -2.77 0.67
CA PRO A 206 16.92 -3.70 0.13
C PRO A 206 15.73 -3.92 1.07
N ASP A 207 15.90 -3.69 2.37
CA ASP A 207 14.95 -3.97 3.45
C ASP A 207 14.37 -2.70 4.10
N LEU A 208 14.33 -1.59 3.35
CA LEU A 208 13.70 -0.33 3.75
C LEU A 208 12.25 -0.55 4.21
N ARG A 209 11.94 -0.21 5.47
CA ARG A 209 10.59 -0.33 6.06
C ARG A 209 9.89 1.01 6.24
N SER A 210 10.62 2.12 6.33
CA SER A 210 10.02 3.45 6.47
C SER A 210 10.74 4.48 5.61
N LEU A 211 9.97 5.22 4.81
CA LEU A 211 10.45 6.34 4.02
C LEU A 211 9.68 7.61 4.42
N VAL A 212 10.41 8.56 5.01
CA VAL A 212 9.89 9.87 5.42
C VAL A 212 10.39 10.91 4.44
N LEU A 213 9.49 11.65 3.78
CA LEU A 213 9.84 12.76 2.91
C LEU A 213 9.40 14.09 3.52
N LEU A 214 10.35 14.99 3.72
CA LEU A 214 10.11 16.34 4.23
C LEU A 214 10.10 17.34 3.07
N LEU A 215 8.99 18.06 2.90
CA LEU A 215 8.76 19.02 1.82
C LEU A 215 8.46 20.44 2.38
N PRO A 216 8.58 21.50 1.55
CA PRO A 216 8.18 22.85 1.93
C PRO A 216 6.68 22.94 2.32
N PRO A 217 6.26 23.91 3.16
CA PRO A 217 4.86 24.08 3.60
C PRO A 217 3.84 24.16 2.46
N GLU A 218 4.20 24.88 1.38
CA GLU A 218 3.41 25.00 0.16
C GLU A 218 4.18 24.36 -1.00
N PRO A 219 4.07 23.04 -1.21
CA PRO A 219 4.82 22.34 -2.26
C PRO A 219 4.28 22.69 -3.65
N SER A 220 5.19 22.92 -4.59
CA SER A 220 4.86 23.03 -6.02
C SER A 220 4.57 21.65 -6.64
N PRO A 221 3.90 21.58 -7.80
CA PRO A 221 3.68 20.32 -8.51
C PRO A 221 4.98 19.56 -8.82
N ASP A 222 6.08 20.25 -9.08
CA ASP A 222 7.38 19.61 -9.35
C ASP A 222 8.04 19.04 -8.09
N GLU A 223 7.89 19.70 -6.93
CA GLU A 223 8.31 19.17 -5.62
C GLU A 223 7.47 17.95 -5.20
N ALA A 224 6.16 17.98 -5.47
CA ALA A 224 5.26 16.85 -5.26
C ALA A 224 5.58 15.69 -6.23
N THR A 225 5.91 15.98 -7.49
CA THR A 225 6.36 15.00 -8.49
C THR A 225 7.65 14.31 -8.06
N ALA A 226 8.64 15.11 -7.63
CA ALA A 226 9.90 14.62 -7.07
C ALA A 226 9.66 13.65 -5.90
N ALA A 227 8.78 14.01 -4.96
CA ALA A 227 8.41 13.16 -3.84
C ALA A 227 7.76 11.83 -4.27
N LEU A 228 6.75 11.86 -5.16
CA LEU A 228 6.08 10.64 -5.62
C LEU A 228 7.01 9.71 -6.41
N ARG A 229 7.96 10.26 -7.19
CA ARG A 229 8.97 9.44 -7.89
C ARG A 229 9.99 8.82 -6.94
N LEU A 230 10.40 9.52 -5.88
CA LEU A 230 11.23 8.95 -4.82
C LEU A 230 10.50 7.84 -4.05
N VAL A 231 9.19 7.96 -3.85
CA VAL A 231 8.35 6.91 -3.26
C VAL A 231 8.29 5.68 -4.15
N ALA A 232 8.08 5.85 -5.46
CA ALA A 232 8.16 4.74 -6.42
C ALA A 232 9.55 4.07 -6.39
N PHE A 233 10.62 4.86 -6.38
CA PHE A 233 12.00 4.35 -6.31
C PHE A 233 12.29 3.55 -5.03
N GLY A 234 11.99 4.13 -3.86
CA GLY A 234 12.17 3.47 -2.56
C GLY A 234 11.33 2.19 -2.45
N THR A 235 10.11 2.20 -2.97
CA THR A 235 9.25 1.00 -3.04
C THR A 235 9.84 -0.09 -3.94
N ARG A 236 10.37 0.28 -5.11
CA ARG A 236 11.09 -0.65 -6.00
C ARG A 236 12.40 -1.16 -5.39
N ARG A 237 12.99 -0.45 -4.43
CA ARG A 237 14.16 -0.95 -3.69
C ARG A 237 13.76 -1.94 -2.59
N ALA A 238 12.67 -1.66 -1.87
CA ALA A 238 12.11 -2.44 -0.77
C ALA A 238 11.38 -3.74 -1.19
N ILE A 239 11.77 -4.38 -2.30
CA ILE A 239 11.06 -5.54 -2.85
C ILE A 239 11.03 -6.68 -1.83
N GLY A 240 9.83 -7.19 -1.57
CA GLY A 240 9.58 -8.26 -0.59
C GLY A 240 9.15 -7.75 0.78
N HIS A 241 9.33 -6.47 1.11
CA HIS A 241 9.10 -5.95 2.45
C HIS A 241 7.90 -4.97 2.50
N PRO A 242 7.17 -4.86 3.63
CA PRO A 242 6.18 -3.80 3.85
C PRO A 242 6.90 -2.46 4.07
N LEU A 243 6.81 -1.57 3.08
CA LEU A 243 7.24 -0.18 3.20
C LEU A 243 6.10 0.66 3.78
N THR A 244 6.41 1.50 4.76
CA THR A 244 5.58 2.62 5.22
C THR A 244 6.10 3.90 4.59
N VAL A 245 5.21 4.73 4.06
CA VAL A 245 5.56 6.02 3.45
C VAL A 245 4.82 7.13 4.17
N SER A 246 5.54 8.19 4.53
CA SER A 246 4.97 9.43 5.04
C SER A 246 5.61 10.64 4.36
N ILE A 247 4.77 11.62 4.01
CA ILE A 247 5.17 12.94 3.52
C ILE A 247 4.77 13.95 4.58
N ARG A 248 5.68 14.84 4.98
CA ARG A 248 5.38 15.94 5.90
C ARG A 248 5.68 17.29 5.23
N LEU A 249 4.75 18.21 5.38
CA LEU A 249 4.91 19.62 5.00
C LEU A 249 5.26 20.40 6.27
N ASP A 250 6.25 21.30 6.20
CA ASP A 250 6.63 22.19 7.32
C ASP A 250 7.06 21.46 8.62
N GLY A 251 7.40 20.18 8.53
CA GLY A 251 7.63 19.33 9.69
C GLY A 251 9.09 19.26 10.13
N ASP A 252 9.31 19.48 11.44
CA ASP A 252 10.34 18.72 12.16
C ASP A 252 10.09 17.21 11.99
N LEU A 253 11.15 16.42 12.13
CA LEU A 253 11.02 14.97 12.13
C LEU A 253 10.07 14.53 13.26
N LEU A 254 9.24 13.52 12.96
CA LEU A 254 8.64 12.72 14.03
C LEU A 254 9.75 12.18 14.96
N PRO A 255 9.46 11.86 16.23
CA PRO A 255 10.39 11.14 17.08
C PRO A 255 10.71 9.76 16.48
N LEU A 256 11.76 9.71 15.66
CA LEU A 256 12.35 8.51 15.09
C LEU A 256 13.51 8.07 15.98
N ASP A 257 13.76 6.77 16.08
CA ASP A 257 15.02 6.30 16.63
C ASP A 257 16.12 6.65 15.62
N PRO A 258 17.09 7.53 15.95
CA PRO A 258 18.12 7.95 15.01
C PRO A 258 19.00 6.79 14.53
N TRP A 259 18.98 5.66 15.25
CA TRP A 259 19.72 4.44 14.94
C TRP A 259 18.86 3.32 14.32
N ASP A 260 17.65 3.60 13.83
CA ASP A 260 16.86 2.61 13.08
C ASP A 260 17.45 2.36 11.66
N PRO A 261 18.01 1.17 11.38
CA PRO A 261 18.61 0.90 10.07
C PRO A 261 17.60 0.75 8.94
N TRP A 262 16.30 0.62 9.24
CA TRP A 262 15.22 0.41 8.28
C TRP A 262 14.43 1.68 7.92
N THR A 263 14.73 2.81 8.56
CA THR A 263 14.12 4.12 8.29
C THR A 263 15.05 5.02 7.45
N ARG A 264 14.51 5.71 6.44
CA ARG A 264 15.24 6.74 5.68
C ARG A 264 14.46 8.04 5.59
N VAL A 265 15.18 9.15 5.75
CA VAL A 265 14.66 10.52 5.63
C VAL A 265 15.21 11.15 4.37
N VAL A 266 14.30 11.64 3.51
CA VAL A 266 14.65 12.49 2.35
C VAL A 266 14.07 13.87 2.59
N GLN A 267 14.84 14.92 2.36
CA GLN A 267 14.40 16.30 2.55
C GLN A 267 14.57 17.10 1.27
N ILE A 268 13.45 17.57 0.71
CA ILE A 268 13.40 18.40 -0.49
C ILE A 268 13.33 19.87 -0.05
N LYS A 269 14.29 20.69 -0.48
CA LYS A 269 14.35 22.14 -0.19
C LYS A 269 14.48 22.97 -1.46
N ARG A 270 14.08 24.23 -1.36
CA ARG A 270 14.38 25.25 -2.37
C ARG A 270 15.79 25.78 -2.15
N GLY A 271 16.58 25.86 -3.21
CA GLY A 271 17.97 26.31 -3.14
C GLY A 271 18.72 26.16 -4.46
N GLU A 272 20.05 26.28 -4.41
CA GLU A 272 20.90 25.93 -5.55
C GLU A 272 20.84 24.41 -5.81
N PRO A 273 20.97 23.94 -7.07
CA PRO A 273 20.93 22.51 -7.40
C PRO A 273 22.03 21.71 -6.69
N ARG A 274 21.66 20.90 -5.68
CA ARG A 274 22.56 19.94 -5.02
C ARG A 274 21.82 18.71 -4.54
N THR A 275 22.53 17.60 -4.42
CA THR A 275 22.01 16.37 -3.84
C THR A 275 23.13 15.69 -3.07
N GLY A 276 22.91 15.42 -1.78
CA GLY A 276 23.90 14.77 -0.95
C GLY A 276 23.39 14.31 0.41
N LEU A 277 24.20 13.49 1.08
CA LEU A 277 23.93 12.98 2.41
C LEU A 277 24.38 13.99 3.47
N ARG A 278 23.42 14.49 4.25
CA ARG A 278 23.69 15.26 5.47
C ARG A 278 23.76 14.30 6.66
N PHE A 279 24.96 14.14 7.20
CA PHE A 279 25.20 13.35 8.40
C PHE A 279 24.85 14.17 9.66
N PRO A 280 24.01 13.65 10.58
CA PRO A 280 23.83 14.22 11.92
C PRO A 280 25.04 13.90 12.81
N GLU A 281 25.06 14.46 14.03
CA GLU A 281 26.05 14.09 15.06
C GLU A 281 25.82 12.66 15.57
N GLU A 282 24.56 12.21 15.61
CA GLU A 282 24.15 10.84 15.95
C GLU A 282 23.10 10.32 14.95
N GLY A 283 23.25 9.06 14.51
CA GLY A 283 22.26 8.36 13.69
C GLY A 283 22.51 8.33 12.17
N PHE A 284 21.48 7.93 11.43
CA PHE A 284 21.50 7.80 9.98
C PHE A 284 21.44 9.17 9.26
N PRO A 285 22.11 9.32 8.10
CA PRO A 285 22.06 10.56 7.32
C PRO A 285 20.68 10.83 6.74
N THR A 286 20.39 12.11 6.52
CA THR A 286 19.27 12.56 5.68
C THR A 286 19.77 12.79 4.25
N LEU A 287 19.05 12.28 3.25
CA LEU A 287 19.29 12.64 1.86
C LEU A 287 18.68 14.03 1.59
N GLU A 288 19.52 15.05 1.48
CA GLU A 288 19.08 16.39 1.11
C GLU A 288 19.09 16.55 -0.41
N ILE A 289 17.95 16.97 -0.96
CA ILE A 289 17.75 17.30 -2.36
C ILE A 289 17.37 18.78 -2.41
N GLN A 290 18.18 19.60 -3.06
CA GLN A 290 17.91 21.02 -3.18
C GLN A 290 17.84 21.42 -4.64
N ALA A 291 16.80 22.18 -4.98
CA ALA A 291 16.51 22.56 -6.35
C ALA A 291 15.89 23.98 -6.39
N PRO A 292 16.11 24.73 -7.48
CA PRO A 292 15.27 25.87 -7.80
C PRO A 292 13.79 25.47 -7.92
N SER A 293 12.88 26.39 -7.58
CA SER A 293 11.45 26.17 -7.77
C SER A 293 11.15 25.78 -9.22
N GLY A 294 10.33 24.73 -9.41
CA GLY A 294 9.99 24.20 -10.73
C GLY A 294 11.07 23.31 -11.39
N THR A 295 12.02 22.75 -10.62
CA THR A 295 13.08 21.87 -11.17
C THR A 295 13.41 20.64 -10.33
N ALA A 296 12.71 20.41 -9.21
CA ALA A 296 13.01 19.32 -8.27
C ALA A 296 12.87 17.92 -8.90
N ASP A 297 11.94 17.75 -9.83
CA ASP A 297 11.75 16.55 -10.64
C ASP A 297 13.04 16.18 -11.41
N ARG A 298 13.66 17.16 -12.08
CA ARG A 298 14.87 16.96 -12.90
C ARG A 298 16.08 16.58 -12.07
N ILE A 299 16.15 17.08 -10.83
CA ILE A 299 17.20 16.70 -9.88
C ILE A 299 16.98 15.25 -9.43
N VAL A 300 15.75 14.89 -9.06
CA VAL A 300 15.38 13.51 -8.69
C VAL A 300 15.66 12.52 -9.82
N GLU A 301 15.36 12.84 -11.08
CA GLU A 301 15.67 11.95 -12.22
C GLU A 301 17.15 11.51 -12.29
N SER A 302 18.08 12.38 -11.88
CA SER A 302 19.49 11.98 -11.80
C SER A 302 19.76 10.92 -10.72
N ILE A 303 19.04 10.99 -9.60
CA ILE A 303 19.06 9.98 -8.52
C ILE A 303 18.39 8.69 -8.99
N LEU A 304 17.24 8.76 -9.67
CA LEU A 304 16.52 7.58 -10.16
C LEU A 304 17.36 6.76 -11.15
N ARG A 305 18.08 7.44 -12.04
CA ARG A 305 18.89 6.81 -13.09
C ARG A 305 20.25 6.32 -12.60
N TYR A 306 20.94 7.12 -11.80
CA TYR A 306 22.33 6.83 -11.42
C TYR A 306 22.49 6.38 -9.98
N GLY A 307 21.51 6.58 -9.10
CA GLY A 307 21.61 6.36 -7.65
C GLY A 307 22.12 4.97 -7.28
N GLU A 308 21.68 3.93 -7.98
CA GLU A 308 22.14 2.54 -7.82
C GLU A 308 23.66 2.36 -8.07
N ALA A 309 24.29 3.31 -8.76
CA ALA A 309 25.70 3.32 -9.15
C ALA A 309 26.44 4.62 -8.77
N LEU A 310 25.93 5.42 -7.81
CA LEU A 310 26.62 6.60 -7.28
C LEU A 310 27.46 6.23 -6.04
N PRO A 311 28.80 6.06 -6.16
CA PRO A 311 29.70 5.80 -5.02
C PRO A 311 30.02 7.06 -4.20
N PHE A 312 29.28 8.15 -4.40
CA PHE A 312 29.55 9.46 -3.83
C PHE A 312 28.51 9.81 -2.75
N SER A 313 28.94 10.60 -1.76
CA SER A 313 28.07 11.20 -0.75
C SER A 313 27.33 12.44 -1.25
N GLU A 314 27.84 13.10 -2.29
CA GLU A 314 27.26 14.29 -2.92
C GLU A 314 27.52 14.26 -4.44
N VAL A 315 26.56 14.75 -5.23
CA VAL A 315 26.67 14.85 -6.69
C VAL A 315 26.05 16.17 -7.19
N ALA A 316 26.75 16.85 -8.10
CA ALA A 316 26.20 17.95 -8.88
C ALA A 316 25.25 17.39 -9.97
N PRO A 317 23.93 17.63 -9.89
CA PRO A 317 22.97 16.97 -10.78
C PRO A 317 23.14 17.42 -12.24
N GLN A 318 23.27 16.48 -13.17
CA GLN A 318 23.31 16.79 -14.60
C GLN A 318 21.94 16.56 -15.25
N PRO A 319 21.43 17.52 -16.07
CA PRO A 319 20.19 17.33 -16.82
C PRO A 319 20.42 16.30 -17.93
N GLY A 320 19.91 15.08 -17.75
CA GLY A 320 20.09 13.99 -18.69
C GLY A 320 18.76 13.33 -19.09
N ALA A 321 18.17 13.76 -20.20
CA ALA A 321 17.03 13.09 -20.82
C ALA A 321 17.46 12.31 -22.07
N THR A 322 17.92 11.08 -21.89
CA THR A 322 17.79 10.06 -22.93
C THR A 322 16.48 9.31 -22.65
N PRO A 323 15.59 9.13 -23.63
CA PRO A 323 14.40 8.29 -23.46
C PRO A 323 14.79 6.86 -23.08
N GLU A 324 13.98 6.21 -22.25
CA GLU A 324 14.11 4.77 -22.02
C GLU A 324 13.95 4.03 -23.36
N ALA A 325 14.80 3.02 -23.61
CA ALA A 325 14.79 2.31 -24.87
C ALA A 325 13.41 1.64 -25.09
N PRO A 326 12.88 1.58 -26.34
CA PRO A 326 11.61 0.94 -26.60
C PRO A 326 11.60 -0.49 -26.07
N PHE A 327 10.64 -0.80 -25.19
CA PHE A 327 10.64 -2.09 -24.50
C PHE A 327 10.60 -3.24 -25.51
N PRO A 328 11.48 -4.25 -25.42
CA PRO A 328 11.47 -5.37 -26.34
C PRO A 328 10.11 -6.06 -26.27
N ARG A 329 9.54 -6.38 -27.44
CA ARG A 329 8.27 -7.15 -27.56
C ARG A 329 8.42 -8.63 -27.18
N ARG A 330 9.46 -8.95 -26.41
CA ARG A 330 9.79 -10.28 -25.92
C ARG A 330 10.53 -10.19 -24.59
N ILE A 331 10.37 -11.21 -23.75
CA ILE A 331 11.16 -11.41 -22.52
C ILE A 331 11.49 -12.89 -22.35
N THR A 332 12.75 -13.21 -22.07
CA THR A 332 13.25 -14.59 -21.91
C THR A 332 13.01 -15.14 -20.51
N LEU A 333 13.03 -16.47 -20.36
CA LEU A 333 13.00 -17.13 -19.05
C LEU A 333 14.22 -16.70 -18.21
N ALA A 334 15.39 -16.54 -18.82
CA ALA A 334 16.58 -16.02 -18.14
C ALA A 334 16.35 -14.62 -17.55
N GLU A 335 15.74 -13.69 -18.30
CA GLU A 335 15.38 -12.34 -17.82
C GLU A 335 14.28 -12.35 -16.75
N LEU A 336 13.42 -13.38 -16.74
CA LEU A 336 12.42 -13.61 -15.67
C LEU A 336 13.02 -14.24 -14.40
N GLY A 337 14.30 -14.64 -14.40
CA GLY A 337 14.99 -15.26 -13.27
C GLY A 337 15.20 -16.78 -13.37
N HIS A 338 14.92 -17.37 -14.52
CA HIS A 338 14.99 -18.81 -14.78
C HIS A 338 15.98 -19.13 -15.93
N PRO A 339 17.29 -18.94 -15.73
CA PRO A 339 18.30 -19.11 -16.78
C PRO A 339 18.50 -20.56 -17.24
N GLN A 340 18.14 -21.53 -16.39
CA GLN A 340 18.06 -22.95 -16.71
C GLN A 340 16.98 -23.56 -15.81
N VAL A 341 16.15 -24.45 -16.35
CA VAL A 341 15.20 -25.23 -15.56
C VAL A 341 15.41 -26.72 -15.84
N GLN A 342 15.43 -27.52 -14.78
CA GLN A 342 15.50 -28.98 -14.86
C GLN A 342 14.39 -29.60 -14.03
N MET A 343 13.65 -30.53 -14.61
CA MET A 343 12.66 -31.38 -13.94
C MET A 343 13.09 -32.84 -14.10
N SER A 344 12.87 -33.68 -13.09
CA SER A 344 13.18 -35.12 -13.18
C SER A 344 12.26 -35.93 -12.29
N GLY A 345 11.66 -37.00 -12.82
CA GLY A 345 10.71 -37.81 -12.06
C GLY A 345 9.84 -38.74 -12.92
N SER A 346 8.70 -39.11 -12.34
CA SER A 346 7.63 -39.91 -12.96
C SER A 346 6.27 -39.45 -12.43
N GLY A 347 5.22 -39.54 -13.24
CA GLY A 347 3.95 -38.85 -13.00
C GLY A 347 3.99 -37.41 -13.53
N PRO A 348 3.15 -36.51 -12.99
CA PRO A 348 3.18 -35.10 -13.35
C PRO A 348 4.42 -34.41 -12.79
N MET A 349 5.19 -33.77 -13.67
CA MET A 349 6.30 -32.88 -13.31
C MET A 349 5.95 -31.46 -13.74
N GLU A 350 5.87 -30.53 -12.80
CA GLU A 350 5.48 -29.15 -13.06
C GLU A 350 6.61 -28.16 -12.80
N PHE A 351 6.76 -27.20 -13.71
CA PHE A 351 7.48 -25.96 -13.49
C PHE A 351 6.51 -24.80 -13.69
N SER A 352 6.38 -23.96 -12.67
CA SER A 352 5.56 -22.76 -12.72
C SER A 352 6.41 -21.50 -12.59
N PHE A 353 6.01 -20.44 -13.29
CA PHE A 353 6.55 -19.10 -13.09
C PHE A 353 5.46 -18.04 -13.26
N PHE A 354 5.74 -16.87 -12.71
CA PHE A 354 4.80 -15.75 -12.63
C PHE A 354 5.30 -14.57 -13.47
N PHE A 355 4.38 -13.89 -14.15
CA PHE A 355 4.64 -12.61 -14.81
C PHE A 355 3.39 -11.72 -14.76
N SER A 356 3.56 -10.45 -14.40
CA SER A 356 2.50 -9.46 -14.53
C SER A 356 2.55 -8.79 -15.91
N GLN A 357 1.44 -8.22 -16.38
CA GLN A 357 1.48 -7.29 -17.52
C GLN A 357 2.36 -6.07 -17.20
N GLY A 358 2.47 -5.71 -15.93
CA GLY A 358 3.40 -4.70 -15.45
C GLY A 358 4.87 -5.03 -15.79
N ASP A 359 5.30 -6.27 -15.58
CA ASP A 359 6.68 -6.70 -15.90
C ASP A 359 6.98 -6.62 -17.40
N LEU A 360 5.96 -6.81 -18.24
CA LEU A 360 5.98 -6.67 -19.70
C LEU A 360 5.90 -5.22 -20.19
N GLY A 361 5.87 -4.23 -19.29
CA GLY A 361 5.98 -2.81 -19.61
C GLY A 361 4.65 -2.09 -19.89
N GLY A 362 3.50 -2.72 -19.67
CA GLY A 362 2.19 -2.07 -19.86
C GLY A 362 1.09 -3.06 -20.26
N PRO A 363 -0.07 -2.59 -20.74
CA PRO A 363 -1.16 -3.46 -21.17
C PRO A 363 -0.75 -4.24 -22.42
N VAL A 364 -0.85 -5.58 -22.36
CA VAL A 364 -0.47 -6.47 -23.46
C VAL A 364 -1.61 -7.33 -23.97
N ARG A 365 -1.47 -7.77 -25.23
CA ARG A 365 -2.34 -8.71 -25.93
C ARG A 365 -1.54 -9.60 -26.89
N GLY A 366 -2.16 -10.67 -27.38
CA GLY A 366 -1.58 -11.59 -28.35
C GLY A 366 -0.33 -12.30 -27.84
N VAL A 367 -0.31 -12.65 -26.55
CA VAL A 367 0.87 -13.24 -25.89
C VAL A 367 1.12 -14.65 -26.43
N ARG A 368 2.39 -14.93 -26.74
CA ARG A 368 2.89 -16.23 -27.21
C ARG A 368 4.07 -16.66 -26.38
N PHE A 369 4.26 -17.95 -26.19
CA PHE A 369 5.44 -18.52 -25.55
C PHE A 369 6.17 -19.43 -26.53
N ARG A 370 7.46 -19.16 -26.75
CA ARG A 370 8.38 -20.10 -27.40
C ARG A 370 9.12 -20.90 -26.34
N LEU A 371 8.78 -22.17 -26.22
CA LEU A 371 9.38 -23.14 -25.32
C LEU A 371 10.45 -23.95 -26.06
N VAL A 372 11.71 -23.84 -25.63
CA VAL A 372 12.84 -24.59 -26.17
C VAL A 372 13.46 -25.45 -25.06
N GLY A 373 13.78 -26.70 -25.37
CA GLY A 373 14.36 -27.60 -24.38
C GLY A 373 14.74 -28.97 -24.93
N ARG A 374 15.12 -29.87 -24.01
CA ARG A 374 15.57 -31.24 -24.31
C ARG A 374 15.11 -32.18 -23.19
N MET A 375 14.81 -33.43 -23.51
CA MET A 375 14.54 -34.45 -22.49
C MET A 375 15.24 -35.78 -22.79
N SER A 376 15.42 -36.60 -21.75
CA SER A 376 15.92 -37.97 -21.89
C SER A 376 14.97 -38.81 -22.75
N PRO A 377 15.45 -39.91 -23.38
CA PRO A 377 14.59 -40.83 -24.11
C PRO A 377 13.43 -41.35 -23.25
N VAL A 378 12.22 -41.36 -23.83
CA VAL A 378 11.07 -42.06 -23.23
C VAL A 378 11.25 -43.57 -23.52
N PRO A 379 11.31 -44.44 -22.51
CA PRO A 379 11.48 -45.88 -22.72
C PRO A 379 10.32 -46.53 -23.49
N GLU A 380 10.58 -47.65 -24.15
CA GLU A 380 9.54 -48.42 -24.85
C GLU A 380 8.42 -48.85 -23.88
N GLY A 381 7.16 -48.65 -24.31
CA GLY A 381 5.98 -48.87 -23.47
C GLY A 381 5.65 -47.72 -22.49
N GLY A 382 6.55 -46.74 -22.33
CA GLY A 382 6.28 -45.50 -21.60
C GLY A 382 5.53 -44.47 -22.45
N ARG A 383 4.95 -43.44 -21.81
CA ARG A 383 4.29 -42.31 -22.49
C ARG A 383 4.62 -41.01 -21.78
N ALA A 384 4.86 -39.94 -22.52
CA ALA A 384 4.99 -38.60 -21.98
C ALA A 384 4.07 -37.62 -22.74
N SER A 385 3.54 -36.62 -22.03
CA SER A 385 2.74 -35.53 -22.61
C SER A 385 3.21 -34.19 -22.06
N LEU A 386 3.34 -33.19 -22.93
CA LEU A 386 3.57 -31.79 -22.56
C LEU A 386 2.22 -31.07 -22.49
N LEU A 387 1.95 -30.41 -21.37
CA LEU A 387 0.80 -29.53 -21.18
C LEU A 387 1.29 -28.15 -20.74
N VAL A 388 0.66 -27.11 -21.25
CA VAL A 388 0.93 -25.72 -20.84
C VAL A 388 -0.38 -25.07 -20.41
N PHE A 389 -0.41 -24.56 -19.19
CA PHE A 389 -1.55 -23.86 -18.61
C PHE A 389 -1.19 -22.39 -18.39
N LEU A 390 -2.15 -21.51 -18.65
CA LEU A 390 -2.11 -20.10 -18.27
C LEU A 390 -3.30 -19.83 -17.34
N ASN A 391 -3.02 -19.41 -16.10
CA ASN A 391 -4.05 -19.10 -15.09
C ASN A 391 -5.06 -20.25 -14.88
N GLY A 392 -4.58 -21.49 -14.90
CA GLY A 392 -5.38 -22.71 -14.81
C GLY A 392 -6.08 -23.14 -16.11
N GLY A 393 -6.16 -22.27 -17.12
CA GLY A 393 -6.68 -22.61 -18.44
C GLY A 393 -5.65 -23.39 -19.26
N LEU A 394 -6.03 -24.57 -19.76
CA LEU A 394 -5.18 -25.37 -20.66
C LEU A 394 -5.03 -24.64 -22.01
N ALA A 395 -3.82 -24.18 -22.31
CA ALA A 395 -3.49 -23.46 -23.54
C ALA A 395 -2.87 -24.37 -24.61
N HIS A 396 -2.18 -25.44 -24.21
CA HIS A 396 -1.53 -26.38 -25.12
C HIS A 396 -1.46 -27.78 -24.50
N ALA A 397 -1.63 -28.82 -25.32
CA ALA A 397 -1.43 -30.20 -24.92
C ALA A 397 -0.96 -31.04 -26.13
N GLU A 398 0.14 -31.77 -25.99
CA GLU A 398 0.62 -32.72 -27.00
C GLU A 398 1.31 -33.94 -26.35
N PRO A 399 1.26 -35.13 -26.97
CA PRO A 399 2.21 -36.20 -26.68
C PRO A 399 3.63 -35.76 -27.03
N ILE A 400 4.61 -36.07 -26.18
CA ILE A 400 6.01 -35.69 -26.39
C ILE A 400 6.95 -36.90 -26.28
N GLY A 401 8.00 -36.91 -27.09
CA GLY A 401 9.02 -37.96 -27.12
C GLY A 401 10.38 -37.46 -26.64
N GLY A 402 11.35 -38.37 -26.58
CA GLY A 402 12.73 -38.05 -26.19
C GLY A 402 13.45 -37.10 -27.16
N GLY A 403 14.48 -36.41 -26.67
CA GLY A 403 15.32 -35.52 -27.49
C GLY A 403 14.98 -34.04 -27.34
N ALA A 404 15.28 -33.24 -28.36
CA ALA A 404 15.08 -31.79 -28.34
C ALA A 404 13.67 -31.38 -28.80
N PHE A 405 13.14 -30.30 -28.23
CA PHE A 405 11.86 -29.71 -28.60
C PHE A 405 11.96 -28.18 -28.72
N ASP A 406 11.19 -27.64 -29.66
CA ASP A 406 10.93 -26.21 -29.87
C ASP A 406 9.43 -26.11 -30.17
N ARG A 407 8.71 -25.28 -29.41
CA ARG A 407 7.24 -25.16 -29.46
C ARG A 407 6.80 -23.72 -29.33
N TRP A 408 5.80 -23.36 -30.13
CA TRP A 408 5.16 -22.05 -30.10
C TRP A 408 3.72 -22.21 -29.62
N ILE A 409 3.46 -21.76 -28.39
CA ILE A 409 2.15 -21.75 -27.76
C ILE A 409 1.58 -20.34 -27.87
N ALA A 410 0.36 -20.19 -28.38
CA ALA A 410 -0.35 -18.91 -28.38
C ALA A 410 -1.43 -18.92 -27.30
N PHE A 411 -1.48 -17.87 -26.48
CA PHE A 411 -2.49 -17.75 -25.42
C PHE A 411 -3.69 -16.94 -25.92
N PRO A 412 -4.93 -17.41 -25.69
CA PRO A 412 -6.12 -16.58 -25.87
C PRO A 412 -6.08 -15.36 -24.95
N ASP A 413 -6.38 -14.17 -25.47
CA ASP A 413 -6.39 -12.92 -24.68
C ASP A 413 -7.34 -12.99 -23.47
N GLY A 414 -8.42 -13.78 -23.56
CA GLY A 414 -9.35 -14.00 -22.44
C GLY A 414 -8.83 -14.89 -21.30
N LEU A 415 -7.66 -15.51 -21.45
CA LEU A 415 -6.94 -16.16 -20.33
C LEU A 415 -5.95 -15.22 -19.65
N LEU A 416 -5.61 -14.08 -20.28
CA LEU A 416 -4.71 -13.09 -19.67
C LEU A 416 -5.40 -12.42 -18.48
N GLN A 417 -4.65 -12.27 -17.41
CA GLN A 417 -5.02 -11.52 -16.22
C GLN A 417 -3.98 -10.39 -16.01
N ARG A 418 -4.15 -9.59 -14.96
CA ARG A 418 -3.12 -8.63 -14.52
C ARG A 418 -1.81 -9.36 -14.22
N ASP A 419 -1.94 -10.42 -13.43
CA ASP A 419 -0.88 -11.27 -12.92
C ASP A 419 -1.11 -12.67 -13.46
N ASN A 420 -0.08 -13.26 -14.07
CA ASN A 420 -0.24 -14.48 -14.83
C ASN A 420 0.68 -15.57 -14.28
N THR A 421 0.11 -16.74 -14.03
CA THR A 421 0.83 -17.96 -13.70
C THR A 421 0.89 -18.82 -14.95
N LEU A 422 2.10 -19.08 -15.46
CA LEU A 422 2.31 -20.10 -16.49
C LEU A 422 2.79 -21.39 -15.81
N ILE A 423 2.14 -22.50 -16.11
CA ILE A 423 2.54 -23.84 -15.65
C ILE A 423 2.89 -24.67 -16.87
N ILE A 424 4.12 -25.15 -16.91
CA ILE A 424 4.61 -26.11 -17.92
C ILE A 424 4.68 -27.46 -17.21
N ARG A 425 3.88 -28.42 -17.68
CA ARG A 425 3.78 -29.75 -17.10
C ARG A 425 4.20 -30.82 -18.09
N VAL A 426 4.98 -31.78 -17.60
CA VAL A 426 5.28 -33.02 -18.33
C VAL A 426 4.75 -34.20 -17.55
N ASP A 427 3.71 -34.83 -18.07
CA ASP A 427 3.08 -36.02 -17.49
C ASP A 427 3.77 -37.28 -18.06
N TYR A 428 4.63 -37.93 -17.28
CA TYR A 428 5.34 -39.16 -17.68
C TYR A 428 4.75 -40.41 -17.01
N THR A 429 4.18 -41.31 -17.80
CA THR A 429 3.79 -42.65 -17.36
C THR A 429 4.89 -43.66 -17.74
N PRO A 430 5.60 -44.26 -16.77
CA PRO A 430 6.62 -45.27 -17.05
C PRO A 430 6.00 -46.60 -17.52
N PRO A 431 6.78 -47.48 -18.17
CA PRO A 431 6.29 -48.79 -18.63
C PRO A 431 5.72 -49.63 -17.48
N GLY A 432 4.56 -50.25 -17.71
CA GLY A 432 3.92 -51.16 -16.75
C GLY A 432 3.10 -50.50 -15.64
N GLY A 433 3.26 -49.19 -15.37
CA GLY A 433 2.43 -48.44 -14.43
C GLY A 433 2.69 -48.68 -12.94
N ASP A 434 3.58 -49.61 -12.57
CA ASP A 434 3.94 -49.88 -11.17
C ASP A 434 5.02 -48.91 -10.66
N CYS A 435 4.82 -48.29 -9.49
CA CYS A 435 5.88 -47.55 -8.80
C CYS A 435 6.87 -48.53 -8.15
N ARG A 436 7.95 -48.89 -8.87
CA ARG A 436 9.01 -49.79 -8.37
C ARG A 436 10.36 -49.06 -8.27
N ILE A 437 11.12 -49.39 -7.23
CA ILE A 437 12.51 -48.94 -7.04
C ILE A 437 13.35 -49.40 -8.25
N GLY A 438 14.07 -48.47 -8.89
CA GLY A 438 14.94 -48.74 -10.04
C GLY A 438 14.42 -48.29 -11.41
N MET A 439 13.22 -47.69 -11.48
CA MET A 439 12.78 -47.06 -12.73
C MET A 439 13.59 -45.81 -13.06
N HIS A 440 13.88 -45.61 -14.35
CA HIS A 440 14.61 -44.44 -14.82
C HIS A 440 13.66 -43.25 -14.92
N PRO A 441 13.90 -42.14 -14.20
CA PRO A 441 13.07 -40.95 -14.30
C PRO A 441 13.24 -40.29 -15.68
N LEU A 442 12.17 -39.68 -16.18
CA LEU A 442 12.27 -38.79 -17.33
C LEU A 442 12.86 -37.48 -16.84
N THR A 443 13.98 -37.03 -17.43
CA THR A 443 14.58 -35.73 -17.12
C THR A 443 14.35 -34.76 -18.26
N VAL A 444 13.85 -33.58 -17.94
CA VAL A 444 13.52 -32.49 -18.87
C VAL A 444 14.35 -31.27 -18.52
N PHE A 445 15.01 -30.68 -19.50
CA PHE A 445 15.74 -29.43 -19.43
C PHE A 445 15.04 -28.39 -20.31
N MET A 446 14.77 -27.21 -19.77
CA MET A 446 14.25 -26.07 -20.53
C MET A 446 15.31 -24.98 -20.59
N ASP A 447 15.49 -24.43 -21.80
CA ASP A 447 16.51 -23.42 -22.10
C ASP A 447 16.03 -22.04 -21.64
N GLY A 448 16.89 -21.31 -20.92
CA GLY A 448 16.62 -19.94 -20.50
C GLY A 448 16.38 -18.96 -21.65
N ALA A 449 16.79 -19.30 -22.88
CA ALA A 449 16.49 -18.57 -24.10
C ALA A 449 15.04 -18.77 -24.62
N SER A 450 14.24 -19.65 -24.00
CA SER A 450 12.78 -19.66 -24.17
C SER A 450 12.19 -18.30 -23.81
N TYR A 451 11.14 -17.82 -24.50
CA TYR A 451 10.65 -16.45 -24.30
C TYR A 451 9.14 -16.28 -24.51
N LEU A 452 8.58 -15.30 -23.82
CA LEU A 452 7.28 -14.72 -24.12
C LEU A 452 7.45 -13.66 -25.21
N GLU A 453 6.55 -13.60 -26.19
CA GLU A 453 6.39 -12.56 -27.21
C GLU A 453 5.00 -11.94 -27.08
N PHE A 454 4.86 -10.63 -27.26
CA PHE A 454 3.60 -9.92 -27.01
C PHE A 454 3.46 -8.61 -27.79
N GLN A 455 2.25 -8.06 -27.84
CA GLN A 455 1.95 -6.76 -28.44
C GLN A 455 1.37 -5.82 -27.40
N ALA A 456 1.65 -4.52 -27.51
CA ALA A 456 0.94 -3.51 -26.74
C ALA A 456 -0.56 -3.50 -27.12
N GLY A 457 -1.43 -3.39 -26.12
CA GLY A 457 -2.88 -3.30 -26.30
C GLY A 457 -3.66 -3.84 -25.10
N ARG A 458 -4.89 -3.37 -24.92
CA ARG A 458 -5.75 -3.80 -23.80
C ARG A 458 -6.30 -5.22 -24.04
N SER A 459 -5.97 -6.16 -23.15
CA SER A 459 -6.62 -7.48 -23.03
C SER A 459 -7.71 -7.53 -21.98
N LEU A 460 -7.66 -6.64 -20.97
CA LEU A 460 -8.55 -6.68 -19.80
C LEU A 460 -9.73 -5.69 -19.91
N GLY A 461 -10.86 -6.08 -19.31
CA GLY A 461 -12.01 -5.19 -19.09
C GLY A 461 -11.67 -3.99 -18.18
N PRO A 462 -12.51 -2.94 -18.14
CA PRO A 462 -12.30 -1.81 -17.22
C PRO A 462 -12.51 -2.24 -15.76
N GLY A 463 -11.65 -1.74 -14.87
CA GLY A 463 -11.63 -2.08 -13.44
C GLY A 463 -10.20 -2.02 -12.87
N PHE A 464 -10.03 -2.38 -11.60
CA PHE A 464 -8.75 -2.44 -10.89
C PHE A 464 -7.76 -3.41 -11.52
N GLU A 465 -8.26 -4.41 -12.26
CA GLU A 465 -7.45 -5.42 -12.95
C GLU A 465 -6.54 -4.79 -14.03
N ARG A 466 -6.82 -3.55 -14.48
CA ARG A 466 -5.97 -2.80 -15.42
C ARG A 466 -4.76 -2.11 -14.80
N PHE A 467 -4.66 -2.08 -13.48
CA PHE A 467 -3.66 -1.31 -12.75
C PHE A 467 -2.72 -2.24 -11.96
N PRO A 468 -1.39 -1.99 -11.95
CA PRO A 468 -0.72 -0.75 -12.34
C PRO A 468 -0.40 -0.62 -13.84
N GLN A 469 -0.56 -1.66 -14.66
CA GLN A 469 -0.02 -1.69 -16.02
C GLN A 469 -0.56 -0.58 -16.94
N ALA A 470 -1.80 -0.13 -16.77
CA ALA A 470 -2.35 1.00 -17.53
C ALA A 470 -1.70 2.36 -17.22
N LEU A 471 -0.91 2.47 -16.14
CA LEU A 471 -0.17 3.67 -15.75
C LEU A 471 1.31 3.63 -16.18
N LEU A 472 1.77 2.56 -16.83
CA LEU A 472 3.17 2.40 -17.20
C LEU A 472 3.53 3.07 -18.55
N PRO A 473 4.73 3.67 -18.68
CA PRO A 473 5.65 3.99 -17.58
C PRO A 473 5.21 5.23 -16.79
N ALA A 474 4.44 6.15 -17.41
CA ALA A 474 4.14 7.47 -16.87
C ALA A 474 2.65 7.80 -16.91
N PHE A 475 2.21 8.57 -15.91
CA PHE A 475 0.80 8.96 -15.71
C PHE A 475 0.68 10.29 -14.95
N ILE A 476 -0.45 10.98 -15.14
CA ILE A 476 -0.70 12.26 -14.46
C ILE A 476 -1.33 12.03 -13.09
N VAL A 477 -0.87 12.77 -12.08
CA VAL A 477 -1.48 12.84 -10.76
C VAL A 477 -2.13 14.20 -10.58
N GLY A 478 -3.40 14.25 -10.21
CA GLY A 478 -4.12 15.47 -9.83
C GLY A 478 -4.55 15.41 -8.38
N LEU A 479 -4.19 16.43 -7.59
CA LEU A 479 -4.52 16.52 -6.17
C LEU A 479 -5.39 17.75 -5.90
N HIS A 480 -6.50 17.57 -5.18
CA HIS A 480 -7.43 18.66 -4.85
C HIS A 480 -7.89 18.66 -3.38
N PRO A 481 -7.46 19.65 -2.56
CA PRO A 481 -6.36 20.57 -2.82
C PRO A 481 -5.00 19.82 -2.89
N LEU A 482 -3.91 20.51 -3.23
CA LEU A 482 -2.55 19.98 -3.02
C LEU A 482 -2.13 20.27 -1.57
N ASP A 483 -2.20 19.26 -0.71
CA ASP A 483 -1.90 19.36 0.72
C ASP A 483 -1.25 18.08 1.29
N GLU A 484 -0.84 18.08 2.57
CA GLU A 484 -0.22 16.92 3.21
C GLU A 484 -1.12 15.67 3.12
N SER A 485 -2.44 15.83 3.29
CA SER A 485 -3.39 14.71 3.34
C SER A 485 -3.55 14.00 1.99
N THR A 486 -3.74 14.77 0.92
CA THR A 486 -3.88 14.27 -0.46
C THR A 486 -2.56 13.76 -1.01
N LEU A 487 -1.43 14.42 -0.67
CA LEU A 487 -0.11 14.01 -1.11
C LEU A 487 0.37 12.72 -0.42
N ASN A 488 0.04 12.49 0.86
CA ASN A 488 0.24 11.19 1.50
C ASN A 488 -0.62 10.08 0.88
N ALA A 489 -1.88 10.36 0.54
CA ALA A 489 -2.73 9.40 -0.16
C ALA A 489 -2.15 9.04 -1.55
N ALA A 490 -1.63 10.03 -2.27
CA ALA A 490 -0.93 9.81 -3.53
C ALA A 490 0.32 8.95 -3.33
N ALA A 491 1.12 9.22 -2.31
CA ALA A 491 2.32 8.46 -1.97
C ALA A 491 1.99 6.99 -1.64
N GLN A 492 0.98 6.75 -0.82
CA GLN A 492 0.54 5.40 -0.47
C GLN A 492 -0.05 4.65 -1.67
N LEU A 493 -0.82 5.33 -2.52
CA LEU A 493 -1.35 4.72 -3.75
C LEU A 493 -0.23 4.40 -4.76
N VAL A 494 0.73 5.30 -4.96
CA VAL A 494 1.93 5.06 -5.79
C VAL A 494 2.76 3.90 -5.22
N MET A 495 2.94 3.82 -3.91
CA MET A 495 3.60 2.71 -3.23
C MET A 495 2.86 1.37 -3.47
N LEU A 496 1.55 1.31 -3.24
CA LEU A 496 0.75 0.10 -3.50
C LEU A 496 0.84 -0.35 -4.95
N LEU A 497 0.71 0.58 -5.90
CA LEU A 497 0.85 0.33 -7.34
C LEU A 497 2.27 -0.12 -7.72
N GLN A 498 3.30 0.46 -7.11
CA GLN A 498 4.70 0.12 -7.38
C GLN A 498 5.10 -1.24 -6.79
N ARG A 499 4.54 -1.66 -5.65
CA ARG A 499 4.69 -3.05 -5.16
C ARG A 499 4.06 -4.06 -6.14
N ALA A 500 3.10 -3.62 -6.96
CA ALA A 500 2.45 -4.44 -7.98
C ALA A 500 3.15 -4.45 -9.36
N THR A 501 4.35 -3.89 -9.49
CA THR A 501 5.14 -3.99 -10.75
C THR A 501 6.65 -3.83 -10.53
N ARG A 502 7.47 -4.58 -11.27
CA ARG A 502 8.93 -4.38 -11.27
C ARG A 502 9.40 -3.17 -12.10
N ARG A 503 8.50 -2.56 -12.90
CA ARG A 503 8.82 -1.38 -13.73
C ARG A 503 8.70 -0.09 -12.92
N PRO A 504 9.59 0.90 -13.13
CA PRO A 504 9.47 2.18 -12.45
C PRO A 504 8.21 2.93 -12.91
N LEU A 505 7.34 3.24 -11.95
CA LEU A 505 6.24 4.18 -12.16
C LEU A 505 6.78 5.61 -12.14
N GLN A 506 6.39 6.39 -13.15
CA GLN A 506 6.77 7.79 -13.32
C GLN A 506 5.54 8.71 -13.16
N PRO A 507 5.03 8.90 -11.93
CA PRO A 507 3.99 9.89 -11.68
C PRO A 507 4.48 11.29 -12.07
N GLU A 508 3.55 12.12 -12.53
CA GLU A 508 3.75 13.55 -12.79
C GLU A 508 2.57 14.32 -12.20
N VAL A 509 2.80 15.08 -11.13
CA VAL A 509 1.76 15.89 -10.49
C VAL A 509 1.52 17.14 -11.34
N ARG A 510 0.25 17.39 -11.70
CA ARG A 510 -0.16 18.60 -12.41
C ARG A 510 -1.25 19.35 -11.65
N PRO A 511 -1.42 20.67 -11.89
CA PRO A 511 -2.58 21.41 -11.41
C PRO A 511 -3.89 20.71 -11.78
N TRP A 512 -4.85 20.68 -10.87
CA TRP A 512 -6.09 19.88 -10.96
C TRP A 512 -6.79 19.96 -12.33
N GLU A 513 -7.02 21.16 -12.86
CA GLU A 513 -7.68 21.38 -14.16
C GLU A 513 -6.92 20.75 -15.35
N GLN A 514 -5.59 20.73 -15.28
CA GLN A 514 -4.73 20.10 -16.30
C GLN A 514 -4.72 18.58 -16.15
N ALA A 515 -4.87 18.07 -14.92
CA ALA A 515 -4.98 16.64 -14.65
C ALA A 515 -6.33 16.06 -15.08
N LEU A 516 -7.43 16.79 -14.83
CA LEU A 516 -8.79 16.43 -15.29
C LEU A 516 -8.86 16.22 -16.81
N SER A 517 -8.23 17.13 -17.56
CA SER A 517 -8.27 17.19 -19.02
C SER A 517 -7.12 16.45 -19.74
N ALA A 518 -6.28 15.73 -18.99
CA ALA A 518 -5.09 15.07 -19.55
C ALA A 518 -5.43 13.95 -20.54
N GLY A 519 -4.80 13.98 -21.72
CA GLY A 519 -4.84 12.91 -22.73
C GLY A 519 -3.93 11.72 -22.41
N MET A 520 -3.83 11.35 -21.13
CA MET A 520 -3.00 10.25 -20.62
C MET A 520 -3.73 9.53 -19.47
N PRO A 521 -3.32 8.29 -19.14
CA PRO A 521 -3.72 7.63 -17.90
C PRO A 521 -3.44 8.51 -16.68
N ARG A 522 -4.29 8.44 -15.66
CA ARG A 522 -4.22 9.37 -14.53
C ARG A 522 -4.75 8.81 -13.21
N VAL A 523 -4.27 9.41 -12.13
CA VAL A 523 -4.71 9.20 -10.75
C VAL A 523 -5.19 10.54 -10.21
N LEU A 524 -6.45 10.64 -9.81
CA LEU A 524 -7.05 11.85 -9.24
C LEU A 524 -7.40 11.59 -7.77
N ILE A 525 -7.01 12.50 -6.89
CA ILE A 525 -7.32 12.41 -5.46
C ILE A 525 -7.95 13.73 -5.00
N THR A 526 -9.14 13.65 -4.41
CA THR A 526 -9.86 14.84 -3.94
C THR A 526 -10.50 14.65 -2.56
N ARG A 527 -10.58 15.75 -1.81
CA ARG A 527 -11.40 15.88 -0.59
C ARG A 527 -12.68 16.71 -0.83
N ASP A 528 -12.88 17.19 -2.07
CA ASP A 528 -14.09 17.87 -2.54
C ASP A 528 -14.82 17.01 -3.60
N PRO A 529 -16.01 16.49 -3.29
CA PRO A 529 -16.87 15.81 -4.25
C PRO A 529 -17.42 16.67 -5.40
N GLU A 530 -17.55 17.99 -5.24
CA GLU A 530 -18.08 18.84 -6.32
C GLU A 530 -17.04 19.01 -7.46
N ALA A 531 -15.75 18.81 -7.16
CA ALA A 531 -14.66 18.84 -8.13
C ALA A 531 -14.67 17.67 -9.14
N ILE A 532 -15.51 16.63 -8.93
CA ILE A 532 -15.55 15.42 -9.77
C ILE A 532 -16.89 15.19 -10.50
N LYS A 533 -17.85 16.10 -10.34
CA LYS A 533 -19.22 15.98 -10.91
C LYS A 533 -19.25 15.68 -12.42
N ASP A 534 -18.30 16.23 -13.17
CA ASP A 534 -18.23 16.11 -14.63
C ASP A 534 -17.52 14.81 -15.09
N LEU A 535 -16.83 14.10 -14.19
CA LEU A 535 -16.12 12.86 -14.50
C LEU A 535 -17.05 11.65 -14.74
N ARG A 536 -18.26 11.68 -14.16
CA ARG A 536 -19.23 10.58 -14.13
C ARG A 536 -18.60 9.25 -13.65
N PRO A 537 -18.11 9.21 -12.40
CA PRO A 537 -17.60 7.97 -11.78
C PRO A 537 -18.61 6.81 -11.84
N PRO A 538 -18.13 5.53 -11.75
CA PRO A 538 -18.99 4.36 -11.59
C PRO A 538 -20.06 4.52 -10.50
N LEU A 539 -19.68 5.15 -9.40
CA LEU A 539 -20.53 5.51 -8.28
C LEU A 539 -20.70 7.04 -8.24
N ASP A 540 -21.92 7.55 -8.34
CA ASP A 540 -22.23 8.94 -7.96
C ASP A 540 -22.36 8.99 -6.43
N PRO A 541 -21.32 9.39 -5.66
CA PRO A 541 -21.17 8.96 -4.28
C PRO A 541 -21.93 9.84 -3.26
N ARG A 542 -23.05 10.42 -3.68
CA ARG A 542 -24.07 10.87 -2.73
C ARG A 542 -24.66 9.65 -2.02
N PRO A 543 -25.14 9.75 -0.77
CA PRO A 543 -25.74 8.63 -0.04
C PRO A 543 -26.64 7.78 -0.93
N PHE A 544 -26.32 6.50 -1.06
CA PHE A 544 -26.79 5.65 -2.15
C PHE A 544 -27.19 4.26 -1.66
N ARG A 545 -27.92 3.56 -2.52
CA ARG A 545 -28.11 2.11 -2.43
C ARG A 545 -27.77 1.46 -3.75
N LEU A 546 -27.22 0.25 -3.67
CA LEU A 546 -27.03 -0.63 -4.81
C LEU A 546 -28.16 -1.64 -4.83
N LEU A 547 -28.91 -1.66 -5.93
CA LEU A 547 -29.96 -2.64 -6.17
C LEU A 547 -29.47 -3.64 -7.22
N ASP A 548 -29.85 -4.91 -7.07
CA ASP A 548 -29.71 -5.88 -8.15
C ASP A 548 -30.85 -5.77 -9.20
N LEU A 549 -30.81 -6.62 -10.23
CA LEU A 549 -31.80 -6.65 -11.31
C LEU A 549 -33.22 -6.95 -10.83
N ASP A 550 -33.37 -7.66 -9.70
CA ASP A 550 -34.65 -7.95 -9.05
C ASP A 550 -35.12 -6.80 -8.14
N GLY A 551 -34.35 -5.71 -8.06
CA GLY A 551 -34.62 -4.55 -7.21
C GLY A 551 -34.30 -4.77 -5.73
N ARG A 552 -33.57 -5.83 -5.38
CA ARG A 552 -33.18 -6.10 -3.98
C ARG A 552 -31.96 -5.29 -3.61
N GLU A 553 -31.97 -4.74 -2.40
CA GLU A 553 -30.85 -3.96 -1.89
C GLU A 553 -29.67 -4.87 -1.52
N ARG A 554 -28.51 -4.60 -2.12
CA ARG A 554 -27.26 -5.36 -1.94
C ARG A 554 -26.24 -4.63 -1.08
N PHE A 555 -26.30 -3.30 -1.09
CA PHE A 555 -25.43 -2.41 -0.32
C PHE A 555 -26.12 -1.06 -0.12
N ARG A 556 -25.80 -0.36 0.97
CA ARG A 556 -26.25 1.00 1.26
C ARG A 556 -25.13 1.81 1.90
N MET A 557 -24.99 3.07 1.50
CA MET A 557 -24.21 4.07 2.20
C MET A 557 -25.12 5.16 2.76
N ASP A 558 -25.17 5.28 4.08
CA ASP A 558 -26.02 6.23 4.78
C ASP A 558 -25.44 7.66 4.75
N PRO A 559 -26.29 8.71 4.74
CA PRO A 559 -25.90 10.11 4.55
C PRO A 559 -24.93 10.67 5.60
N ASP A 560 -25.06 10.21 6.84
CA ASP A 560 -24.29 10.73 7.96
C ASP A 560 -22.98 9.95 8.19
N ARG A 561 -22.65 8.99 7.30
CA ARG A 561 -21.49 8.12 7.43
C ARG A 561 -20.30 8.59 6.58
N PRO A 562 -19.16 8.94 7.18
CA PRO A 562 -17.92 9.22 6.46
C PRO A 562 -17.31 7.95 5.81
N PHE A 563 -16.71 8.08 4.63
CA PHE A 563 -16.08 6.97 3.90
C PHE A 563 -15.02 7.46 2.90
N ILE A 564 -14.12 6.56 2.50
CA ILE A 564 -13.26 6.73 1.32
C ILE A 564 -13.81 5.84 0.21
N VAL A 565 -13.80 6.32 -1.03
CA VAL A 565 -14.06 5.51 -2.22
C VAL A 565 -12.90 5.64 -3.20
N LEU A 566 -12.43 4.49 -3.70
CA LEU A 566 -11.48 4.38 -4.80
C LEU A 566 -12.24 3.76 -5.99
N GLU A 567 -12.08 4.31 -7.18
CA GLU A 567 -12.81 3.88 -8.38
C GLU A 567 -11.87 3.77 -9.59
N ALA A 568 -12.07 2.72 -10.41
CA ALA A 568 -11.24 2.43 -11.58
C ALA A 568 -12.08 2.42 -12.86
N PHE A 569 -11.90 3.41 -13.73
CA PHE A 569 -12.74 3.57 -14.92
C PHE A 569 -12.04 4.28 -16.08
N GLU A 570 -12.68 4.32 -17.25
CA GLU A 570 -12.23 5.13 -18.39
C GLU A 570 -12.95 6.49 -18.42
N HIS A 571 -12.20 7.58 -18.64
CA HIS A 571 -12.75 8.90 -18.95
C HIS A 571 -11.95 9.55 -20.10
N GLY A 572 -12.64 9.87 -21.20
CA GLY A 572 -11.99 10.39 -22.41
C GLY A 572 -11.13 9.36 -23.16
N GLY A 573 -11.39 8.06 -22.99
CA GLY A 573 -10.62 6.96 -23.60
C GLY A 573 -9.38 6.51 -22.80
N HIS A 574 -8.99 7.26 -21.77
CA HIS A 574 -7.87 6.97 -20.90
C HIS A 574 -8.32 6.35 -19.57
N ASP A 575 -7.52 5.44 -19.03
CA ASP A 575 -7.75 4.80 -17.73
C ASP A 575 -7.49 5.79 -16.58
N LEU A 576 -8.38 5.80 -15.60
CA LEU A 576 -8.43 6.73 -14.47
C LEU A 576 -8.67 5.97 -13.17
N LEU A 577 -7.80 6.19 -12.18
CA LEU A 577 -8.09 5.92 -10.77
C LEU A 577 -8.57 7.20 -10.10
N LEU A 578 -9.70 7.15 -9.41
CA LEU A 578 -10.25 8.26 -8.65
C LEU A 578 -10.36 7.87 -7.17
N LEU A 579 -9.66 8.59 -6.29
CA LEU A 579 -9.77 8.44 -4.84
C LEU A 579 -10.49 9.67 -4.25
N THR A 580 -11.66 9.46 -3.66
CA THR A 580 -12.48 10.54 -3.08
C THR A 580 -12.79 10.23 -1.62
N ARG A 581 -12.55 11.20 -0.72
CA ARG A 581 -12.96 11.09 0.70
C ARG A 581 -14.23 11.91 0.96
N TRP A 582 -15.21 11.27 1.58
CA TRP A 582 -16.47 11.85 2.03
C TRP A 582 -16.51 11.97 3.55
N GLY A 583 -16.82 13.17 4.06
CA GLY A 583 -16.71 13.47 5.48
C GLY A 583 -15.26 13.67 5.94
N GLN A 584 -15.01 13.51 7.25
CA GLN A 584 -13.67 13.75 7.82
C GLN A 584 -12.85 12.48 8.08
N THR A 585 -13.50 11.34 8.29
CA THR A 585 -12.86 10.04 8.53
C THR A 585 -13.30 9.02 7.46
N PRO A 586 -12.62 7.87 7.29
CA PRO A 586 -11.23 7.66 7.69
C PRO A 586 -10.29 8.68 7.02
N GLU A 587 -9.08 8.81 7.55
CA GLU A 587 -8.12 9.80 7.08
C GLU A 587 -7.44 9.33 5.78
N LEU A 588 -7.32 10.21 4.78
CA LEU A 588 -6.76 9.86 3.47
C LEU A 588 -5.32 9.29 3.54
N HIS A 589 -4.56 9.62 4.59
CA HIS A 589 -3.21 9.14 4.80
C HIS A 589 -3.14 7.78 5.52
N THR A 590 -4.26 7.06 5.71
CA THR A 590 -4.27 5.70 6.25
C THR A 590 -4.79 4.66 5.25
N ILE A 591 -4.98 5.03 3.97
CA ILE A 591 -5.51 4.10 2.97
C ILE A 591 -4.70 2.80 2.84
N ALA A 592 -3.37 2.84 3.00
CA ALA A 592 -2.54 1.64 2.85
C ALA A 592 -2.85 0.55 3.88
N SER A 593 -3.29 0.89 5.09
CA SER A 593 -3.62 -0.10 6.13
C SER A 593 -5.00 -0.73 5.97
N ALA A 594 -5.82 -0.23 5.05
CA ALA A 594 -7.12 -0.80 4.71
C ALA A 594 -7.04 -1.90 3.64
N PHE A 595 -5.93 -1.99 2.91
CA PHE A 595 -5.71 -3.06 1.92
C PHE A 595 -5.33 -4.36 2.63
N ASP A 596 -5.59 -5.49 1.98
CA ASP A 596 -5.17 -6.80 2.50
C ASP A 596 -3.64 -6.82 2.69
N PRO A 597 -3.10 -7.24 3.85
CA PRO A 597 -1.68 -7.17 4.14
C PRO A 597 -0.82 -8.16 3.32
N GLN A 598 -1.41 -9.24 2.80
CA GLN A 598 -0.73 -10.25 2.00
C GLN A 598 -0.82 -9.95 0.49
N LEU A 599 -2.01 -9.62 0.01
CA LEU A 599 -2.28 -9.36 -1.40
C LEU A 599 -2.05 -7.89 -1.79
N GLY A 600 -2.28 -6.95 -0.87
CA GLY A 600 -2.17 -5.51 -1.15
C GLY A 600 -3.03 -5.10 -2.33
N TRP A 601 -2.41 -4.39 -3.30
CA TRP A 601 -3.07 -4.02 -4.56
C TRP A 601 -3.57 -5.24 -5.36
N TYR A 602 -2.93 -6.41 -5.21
CA TYR A 602 -3.31 -7.59 -5.97
C TYR A 602 -4.67 -8.17 -5.55
N GLY A 603 -5.16 -7.86 -4.34
CA GLY A 603 -6.48 -8.28 -3.87
C GLY A 603 -7.62 -7.62 -4.64
N LEU A 604 -7.42 -6.38 -5.13
CA LEU A 604 -8.50 -5.58 -5.71
C LEU A 604 -9.08 -6.17 -7.00
N SER A 605 -10.40 -6.26 -7.02
CA SER A 605 -11.25 -6.72 -8.12
C SER A 605 -12.46 -5.79 -8.35
N GLY A 606 -12.97 -5.74 -9.58
CA GLY A 606 -14.09 -4.85 -9.92
C GLY A 606 -13.66 -3.42 -10.23
N ASP A 607 -14.57 -2.46 -10.11
CA ASP A 607 -14.36 -1.05 -10.50
C ASP A 607 -14.58 -0.05 -9.36
N VAL A 608 -15.03 -0.50 -8.18
CA VAL A 608 -15.30 0.34 -7.00
C VAL A 608 -14.82 -0.37 -5.72
N TRP A 609 -14.02 0.31 -4.91
CA TRP A 609 -13.59 -0.10 -3.57
C TRP A 609 -14.03 0.98 -2.58
N ILE A 610 -14.75 0.58 -1.52
CA ILE A 610 -15.34 1.51 -0.55
C ILE A 610 -14.86 1.14 0.84
N TRP A 611 -14.35 2.11 1.59
CA TRP A 611 -13.98 1.96 2.98
C TRP A 611 -14.81 2.88 3.88
N PRO A 612 -15.89 2.36 4.51
CA PRO A 612 -16.69 3.11 5.46
C PRO A 612 -15.94 3.31 6.78
N ALA A 613 -16.12 4.46 7.44
CA ALA A 613 -15.55 4.69 8.76
C ALA A 613 -16.02 3.61 9.76
N GLY A 614 -15.06 2.96 10.43
CA GLY A 614 -15.30 1.94 11.45
C GLY A 614 -15.65 0.53 10.93
N GLU A 615 -15.57 0.29 9.62
CA GLU A 615 -15.85 -1.02 9.00
C GLU A 615 -14.71 -1.48 8.09
N SER A 616 -14.71 -2.78 7.74
CA SER A 616 -13.82 -3.32 6.72
C SER A 616 -14.21 -2.78 5.33
N PRO A 617 -13.24 -2.59 4.41
CA PRO A 617 -13.56 -2.21 3.04
C PRO A 617 -14.37 -3.28 2.28
N VAL A 618 -15.07 -2.83 1.25
CA VAL A 618 -15.90 -3.66 0.36
C VAL A 618 -15.55 -3.36 -1.09
N GLU A 619 -15.24 -4.42 -1.84
CA GLU A 619 -15.05 -4.40 -3.29
C GLU A 619 -16.35 -4.70 -4.02
N ILE A 620 -16.63 -3.92 -5.07
CA ILE A 620 -17.86 -4.01 -5.85
C ILE A 620 -17.53 -3.83 -7.32
N ARG A 621 -18.06 -4.72 -8.16
CA ARG A 621 -18.18 -4.49 -9.60
C ARG A 621 -19.55 -3.88 -9.88
N VAL A 622 -19.61 -2.57 -10.11
CA VAL A 622 -20.83 -1.83 -10.45
C VAL A 622 -21.11 -1.95 -11.96
N ARG A 623 -20.13 -1.65 -12.81
CA ARG A 623 -20.31 -1.74 -14.27
C ARG A 623 -20.38 -3.19 -14.74
N GLY A 624 -21.39 -3.51 -15.55
CA GLY A 624 -21.55 -4.83 -16.18
C GLY A 624 -22.09 -5.94 -15.26
N ALA A 625 -22.26 -5.71 -13.96
CA ALA A 625 -22.77 -6.71 -13.01
C ALA A 625 -24.30 -6.73 -12.86
N GLY A 626 -25.03 -5.89 -13.61
CA GLY A 626 -26.49 -5.73 -13.45
C GLY A 626 -26.89 -4.98 -12.18
N LEU A 627 -25.96 -4.31 -11.50
CA LEU A 627 -26.27 -3.44 -10.37
C LEU A 627 -26.74 -2.07 -10.84
N ARG A 628 -27.72 -1.50 -10.11
CA ARG A 628 -28.22 -0.14 -10.31
C ARG A 628 -27.93 0.70 -9.07
N VAL A 629 -27.16 1.76 -9.24
CA VAL A 629 -26.95 2.79 -8.22
C VAL A 629 -28.19 3.68 -8.18
N GLU A 630 -28.80 3.84 -7.00
CA GLU A 630 -29.81 4.87 -6.75
C GLU A 630 -29.36 5.79 -5.61
N PRO A 631 -29.49 7.12 -5.74
CA PRO A 631 -29.35 8.00 -4.59
C PRO A 631 -30.48 7.73 -3.60
N LEU A 632 -30.16 7.71 -2.31
CA LEU A 632 -31.15 7.67 -1.24
C LEU A 632 -31.99 8.95 -1.28
N PRO A 633 -33.31 8.86 -1.06
CA PRO A 633 -34.17 10.04 -1.03
C PRO A 633 -33.74 10.97 0.10
N SER A 634 -33.62 12.27 -0.20
CA SER A 634 -33.33 13.30 0.80
C SER A 634 -34.33 13.21 1.95
N SER A 635 -33.85 13.15 3.19
CA SER A 635 -34.72 12.93 4.35
C SER A 635 -35.81 14.01 4.45
N PRO A 636 -37.02 13.69 4.95
CA PRO A 636 -38.10 14.67 5.10
C PRO A 636 -37.69 15.90 5.94
N ALA A 637 -36.73 15.74 6.85
CA ALA A 637 -36.18 16.82 7.65
C ALA A 637 -35.40 17.86 6.81
N VAL A 638 -34.67 17.44 5.77
CA VAL A 638 -33.95 18.34 4.85
C VAL A 638 -34.92 19.08 3.92
N TRP A 639 -36.01 18.42 3.50
CA TRP A 639 -37.08 19.09 2.75
C TRP A 639 -37.78 20.14 3.62
N TRP A 640 -38.03 19.82 4.90
CA TRP A 640 -38.65 20.75 5.86
C TRP A 640 -37.74 21.92 6.22
N SER A 641 -36.43 21.71 6.42
CA SER A 641 -35.48 22.78 6.73
C SER A 641 -35.32 23.78 5.58
N ARG A 642 -35.41 23.31 4.33
CA ARG A 642 -35.36 24.17 3.13
C ARG A 642 -36.65 24.98 2.93
N LEU A 643 -37.80 24.48 3.38
CA LEU A 643 -39.10 25.15 3.30
C LEU A 643 -39.42 26.04 4.51
N TRP A 644 -38.82 25.77 5.67
CA TRP A 644 -39.08 26.51 6.90
C TRP A 644 -38.90 28.05 6.78
N PRO A 645 -37.89 28.60 6.08
CA PRO A 645 -37.79 30.04 5.85
C PRO A 645 -38.96 30.61 5.04
N TRP A 646 -39.45 29.86 4.06
CA TRP A 646 -40.60 30.25 3.23
C TRP A 646 -41.91 30.15 4.01
N ALA A 647 -42.08 29.12 4.84
CA ALA A 647 -43.22 28.96 5.73
C ALA A 647 -43.27 30.08 6.79
N LEU A 648 -42.12 30.44 7.38
CA LEU A 648 -42.01 31.61 8.26
C LEU A 648 -42.29 32.92 7.53
N GLY A 649 -41.76 33.10 6.32
CA GLY A 649 -42.02 34.28 5.49
C GLY A 649 -43.50 34.44 5.15
N ALA A 650 -44.17 33.35 4.75
CA ALA A 650 -45.60 33.34 4.47
C ALA A 650 -46.44 33.58 5.73
N ALA A 651 -46.07 32.99 6.88
CA ALA A 651 -46.74 33.23 8.16
C ALA A 651 -46.58 34.68 8.63
N PHE A 652 -45.39 35.27 8.47
CA PHE A 652 -45.12 36.68 8.78
C PHE A 652 -45.91 37.62 7.86
N LEU A 653 -45.94 37.34 6.55
CA LEU A 653 -46.73 38.12 5.59
C LEU A 653 -48.23 38.04 5.89
N GLY A 654 -48.73 36.85 6.23
CA GLY A 654 -50.11 36.63 6.67
C GLY A 654 -50.43 37.37 7.97
N LEU A 655 -49.52 37.38 8.94
CA LEU A 655 -49.64 38.18 10.17
C LEU A 655 -49.68 39.68 9.86
N LEU A 656 -48.85 40.17 8.94
CA LEU A 656 -48.82 41.56 8.50
C LEU A 656 -50.16 41.98 7.87
N VAL A 657 -50.68 41.17 6.93
CA VAL A 657 -51.99 41.37 6.30
C VAL A 657 -53.12 41.35 7.34
N PHE A 658 -53.07 40.41 8.29
CA PHE A 658 -54.04 40.33 9.38
C PHE A 658 -53.99 41.58 10.28
N LEU A 659 -52.80 42.03 10.69
CA LEU A 659 -52.63 43.24 11.49
C LEU A 659 -53.12 44.49 10.75
N ILE A 660 -52.81 44.63 9.46
CA ILE A 660 -53.32 45.72 8.60
C ILE A 660 -54.86 45.69 8.52
N TRP A 661 -55.48 44.51 8.49
CA TRP A 661 -56.94 44.34 8.42
C TRP A 661 -57.66 44.57 9.77
N VAL A 662 -57.00 44.26 10.89
CA VAL A 662 -57.53 44.47 12.26
C VAL A 662 -57.33 45.90 12.75
N TYR A 663 -56.18 46.52 12.48
CA TYR A 663 -55.80 47.86 12.95
C TYR A 663 -56.90 48.94 12.77
N PRO A 664 -57.51 49.14 11.58
CA PRO A 664 -58.55 50.15 11.39
C PRO A 664 -59.89 49.82 12.09
N ARG A 665 -60.12 48.56 12.48
CA ARG A 665 -61.31 48.14 13.26
C ARG A 665 -61.17 48.36 14.76
N VAL A 666 -59.95 48.32 15.30
CA VAL A 666 -59.70 48.45 16.75
C VAL A 666 -59.44 49.90 17.17
N VAL A 667 -58.90 50.74 16.28
CA VAL A 667 -58.43 52.11 16.63
C VAL A 667 -59.52 53.19 16.43
N ARG A 668 -60.68 52.88 15.85
CA ARG A 668 -61.77 53.86 15.59
C ARG A 668 -62.80 53.96 16.73
N THR A 669 -62.36 54.45 17.89
CA THR A 669 -63.25 55.06 18.90
C THR A 669 -62.62 56.34 19.47
N ARG A 670 -62.82 57.47 18.78
CA ARG A 670 -62.67 58.81 19.41
C ARG A 670 -63.98 59.14 20.14
N PRO A 671 -63.95 59.50 21.44
CA PRO A 671 -65.13 60.05 22.10
C PRO A 671 -65.52 61.40 21.47
N PRO A 672 -66.82 61.77 21.45
CA PRO A 672 -67.23 63.11 21.05
C PRO A 672 -66.71 64.16 22.05
N GLY A 673 -66.24 65.30 21.52
CA GLY A 673 -65.73 66.40 22.34
C GLY A 673 -66.82 67.18 23.08
N PRO A 674 -66.47 68.01 24.07
CA PRO A 674 -67.44 68.76 24.87
C PRO A 674 -68.10 69.88 24.06
N ALA A 675 -69.38 70.14 24.36
CA ALA A 675 -70.12 71.26 23.79
C ALA A 675 -69.68 72.61 24.39
N LEU A 676 -69.66 73.66 23.57
CA LEU A 676 -69.45 75.05 23.99
C LEU A 676 -70.72 75.62 24.63
N PRO A 677 -70.62 76.49 25.66
CA PRO A 677 -71.76 77.21 26.20
C PRO A 677 -72.12 78.45 25.36
N ALA A 678 -73.40 78.79 25.33
CA ALA A 678 -73.90 80.08 24.85
C ALA A 678 -75.00 80.57 25.81
N SER A 679 -74.87 81.84 26.23
CA SER A 679 -75.82 82.68 27.00
C SER A 679 -76.56 82.02 28.17
#